data_AF-A0A0A6Y9V2-F1
#
_entry.id   AF-A0A0A6Y9V2-F1
#
_cell.length_a   1.000
_cell.length_b   1.000
_cell.length_c   1.000
_cell.angle_alpha   90.00
_cell.angle_beta   90.00
_cell.angle_gamma   90.00
#
_symmetry.space_group_name_H-M   'P 1'
#
loop_
_entity.id
_entity.type
_entity.pdbx_description
1 polymer ?
#
loop_
_entity_poly.entity_id
_entity_poly.type
_entity_poly.pdbx_seq_one_letter_code
_entity_poly.pdbx_strand_id
1 'polypeptide(L)'
;FRKSEHPEDWKRLMGENLVRRTRSFIRDNYAETDEAGRQYLTFSNGERFTFPDRRAIPVDHAFAEDDPAAKMVADTTLDAIKELQLPRYDLAAYLAPSAAGLMTEDEQALVEDLKRSRGQVAGFVRTNFYKRLSSCGHSFILSLHRHLSRNRLFLHAIDEDLPLPAGTIDANVLQGDTDAEVEDESTTSLRLGGQLTEPAQDYALLEEKDPRSVRWIRPQLFTSHLRRDLVADSEAIEGLLGDYGAWSPEGDSKLAGLLRLIQQEHPGEKVLVFTEYKDTADYVAAALQELGVEQVDVATGAVEDPTALARRFSPKSNSRLIATDEPLTPQDELRVLVATDVLSEGQNLQDAHVVVNYDLPWAIIKLIQRAGRVDRVGQESEEVLIYTISHGSVEDVLNLRTRIQHRLAENASAFGSDERFFGSEGEVRVIKDLYDGTLADTEAQEDVDASSLAFEVWRRATQDDPVLAERIAGLPDMIDATRTPRLEEREGVACYVRTDSGNEGFAYAHPGGSTRLLTGHEALRAFEAAPGQPGLERREDHDDLVEAMVRGPLKESDNTAGRLRGERKIIWHRLGETLHDYDPVTDKAVSAIYEAPLTVTATRRLRQARRAGSTNEDLLVLIRRLHQDNDLTINTKTGTDPIRIVSTMGVSA
;
A
#
# COMPACT_ATOMS: atom_id res chain seq x y z
N PHE A 1 -19.31 7.17 -8.22
CA PHE A 1 -18.60 6.45 -7.16
C PHE A 1 -19.38 5.26 -6.60
N ARG A 2 -20.65 5.40 -6.19
CA ARG A 2 -21.57 4.26 -5.89
C ARG A 2 -21.94 3.35 -7.09
N LYS A 3 -21.11 3.28 -8.13
CA LYS A 3 -21.43 2.61 -9.42
C LYS A 3 -20.32 1.73 -9.99
N SER A 4 -19.12 1.72 -9.39
CA SER A 4 -18.09 0.72 -9.71
C SER A 4 -17.93 -0.18 -8.50
N GLU A 5 -17.94 -1.49 -8.73
CA GLU A 5 -17.69 -2.52 -7.73
C GLU A 5 -16.19 -2.86 -7.65
N HIS A 6 -15.35 -2.23 -8.47
CA HIS A 6 -13.91 -2.49 -8.55
C HIS A 6 -13.12 -1.41 -7.79
N PRO A 7 -12.45 -1.76 -6.67
CA PRO A 7 -11.62 -0.82 -5.90
C PRO A 7 -10.49 -0.16 -6.72
N GLU A 8 -10.00 -0.85 -7.75
CA GLU A 8 -8.93 -0.35 -8.63
C GLU A 8 -9.33 0.90 -9.44
N ASP A 9 -10.61 1.06 -9.76
CA ASP A 9 -11.11 2.29 -10.38
C ASP A 9 -10.99 3.49 -9.43
N TRP A 10 -11.11 3.25 -8.12
CA TRP A 10 -10.93 4.27 -7.09
C TRP A 10 -9.46 4.63 -6.94
N LYS A 11 -8.56 3.64 -6.84
CA LYS A 11 -7.11 3.87 -6.78
C LYS A 11 -6.60 4.62 -8.01
N ARG A 12 -7.00 4.20 -9.22
CA ARG A 12 -6.63 4.88 -10.47
C ARG A 12 -7.15 6.30 -10.51
N LEU A 13 -8.41 6.53 -10.14
CA LEU A 13 -8.98 7.87 -10.12
C LEU A 13 -8.30 8.75 -9.06
N MET A 14 -7.99 8.21 -7.89
CA MET A 14 -7.25 8.92 -6.84
C MET A 14 -5.82 9.23 -7.29
N GLY A 15 -5.11 8.30 -7.92
CA GLY A 15 -3.78 8.53 -8.51
C GLY A 15 -3.77 9.58 -9.62
N GLU A 16 -4.86 9.68 -10.39
CA GLU A 16 -5.00 10.71 -11.44
C GLU A 16 -5.44 12.09 -10.90
N ASN A 17 -6.04 12.18 -9.70
CA ASN A 17 -6.69 13.40 -9.22
C ASN A 17 -6.20 13.92 -7.86
N LEU A 18 -5.46 13.12 -7.08
CA LEU A 18 -4.82 13.56 -5.85
C LEU A 18 -3.37 13.93 -6.11
N VAL A 19 -3.01 15.13 -5.65
CA VAL A 19 -1.62 15.55 -5.55
C VAL A 19 -1.10 15.06 -4.20
N ARG A 20 -0.18 14.10 -4.22
CA ARG A 20 0.45 13.54 -3.02
C ARG A 20 1.83 14.18 -2.88
N ARG A 21 2.05 14.83 -1.74
CA ARG A 21 3.30 15.53 -1.43
C ARG A 21 3.87 14.98 -0.14
N THR A 22 5.13 14.63 -0.22
CA THR A 22 5.95 14.18 0.91
C THR A 22 6.17 15.33 1.90
N ARG A 23 6.52 14.99 3.13
CA ARG A 23 6.84 15.99 4.16
C ARG A 23 8.00 16.86 3.71
N SER A 24 9.07 16.25 3.23
CA SER A 24 10.28 16.94 2.76
C SER A 24 9.94 17.84 1.57
N PHE A 25 9.12 17.38 0.63
CA PHE A 25 8.63 18.24 -0.46
C PHE A 25 7.93 19.48 0.07
N ILE A 26 7.06 19.34 1.08
CA ILE A 26 6.35 20.49 1.65
C ILE A 26 7.33 21.44 2.35
N ARG A 27 8.32 20.92 3.07
CA ARG A 27 9.34 21.75 3.74
C ARG A 27 10.22 22.49 2.74
N ASP A 28 10.74 21.79 1.74
CA ASP A 28 11.69 22.34 0.77
C ASP A 28 11.04 23.36 -0.16
N ASN A 29 9.73 23.20 -0.40
CA ASN A 29 8.99 24.06 -1.30
C ASN A 29 8.17 25.11 -0.53
N TYR A 30 7.36 24.77 0.45
CA TYR A 30 6.40 25.72 1.01
C TYR A 30 6.81 26.39 2.31
N ALA A 31 7.87 25.93 2.97
CA ALA A 31 8.28 26.51 4.24
C ALA A 31 9.09 27.80 4.08
N GLU A 32 8.82 28.73 4.99
CA GLU A 32 9.66 29.90 5.26
C GLU A 32 10.59 29.59 6.44
N THR A 33 11.72 30.29 6.53
CA THR A 33 12.67 30.10 7.64
C THR A 33 12.61 31.31 8.57
N ASP A 34 12.46 31.07 9.87
CA ASP A 34 12.51 32.13 10.88
C ASP A 34 13.94 32.60 11.20
N GLU A 35 14.07 33.63 12.05
CA GLU A 35 15.38 34.17 12.46
C GLU A 35 16.24 33.16 13.23
N ALA A 36 15.64 32.11 13.79
CA ALA A 36 16.31 31.03 14.50
C ALA A 36 16.68 29.85 13.58
N GLY A 37 16.37 29.93 12.29
CA GLY A 37 16.65 28.87 11.32
C GLY A 37 15.61 27.76 11.25
N ARG A 38 14.47 27.86 11.95
CA ARG A 38 13.40 26.86 11.91
C ARG A 38 12.47 27.12 10.73
N GLN A 39 12.12 26.04 10.03
CA GLN A 39 11.20 26.08 8.90
C GLN A 39 9.74 26.02 9.39
N TYR A 40 8.90 26.95 8.92
CA TYR A 40 7.47 26.99 9.25
C TYR A 40 6.61 27.23 8.00
N LEU A 41 5.36 26.77 8.06
CA LEU A 41 4.30 27.07 7.10
C LEU A 41 3.39 28.14 7.68
N THR A 42 2.94 29.08 6.85
CA THR A 42 1.90 30.05 7.22
C THR A 42 0.56 29.62 6.61
N PHE A 43 -0.42 29.31 7.46
CA PHE A 43 -1.78 29.01 7.00
C PHE A 43 -2.53 30.27 6.57
N SER A 44 -3.63 30.10 5.84
CA SER A 44 -4.45 31.21 5.33
C SER A 44 -5.07 32.07 6.42
N ASN A 45 -5.22 31.53 7.63
CA ASN A 45 -5.67 32.24 8.83
C ASN A 45 -4.52 33.01 9.53
N GLY A 46 -3.29 32.93 9.03
CA GLY A 46 -2.09 33.56 9.60
C GLY A 46 -1.39 32.75 10.69
N GLU A 47 -1.91 31.57 11.05
CA GLU A 47 -1.24 30.68 12.01
C GLU A 47 0.03 30.09 11.40
N ARG A 48 1.06 29.95 12.23
CA ARG A 48 2.31 29.29 11.85
C ARG A 48 2.27 27.84 12.30
N PHE A 49 2.73 26.95 11.44
CA PHE A 49 2.88 25.53 11.72
C PHE A 49 4.30 25.10 11.44
N THR A 50 4.90 24.38 12.39
CA THR A 50 6.23 23.79 12.26
C THR A 50 6.03 22.28 12.26
N PHE A 51 6.69 21.57 11.34
CA PHE A 51 6.67 20.11 11.41
C PHE A 51 7.42 19.64 12.65
N PRO A 52 6.91 18.64 13.38
CA PRO A 52 7.57 18.12 14.58
C PRO A 52 8.89 17.44 14.23
N ASP A 53 9.87 17.50 15.12
CA ASP A 53 11.10 16.72 14.98
C ASP A 53 10.81 15.23 15.25
N ARG A 54 11.26 14.36 14.34
CA ARG A 54 11.12 12.90 14.52
C ARG A 54 12.30 12.40 15.34
N ARG A 55 12.03 11.76 16.47
CA ARG A 55 13.07 11.15 17.30
C ARG A 55 12.82 9.65 17.38
N ALA A 56 13.69 8.87 16.74
CA ALA A 56 13.66 7.42 16.88
C ALA A 56 14.28 7.04 18.24
N ILE A 57 13.67 6.10 18.95
CA ILE A 57 14.14 5.64 20.24
C ILE A 57 14.07 4.11 20.28
N PRO A 58 15.19 3.39 20.17
CA PRO A 58 15.18 1.95 20.36
C PRO A 58 14.84 1.65 21.84
N VAL A 59 13.91 0.74 22.06
CA VAL A 59 13.62 0.22 23.39
C VAL A 59 14.47 -1.04 23.56
N ASP A 60 15.65 -0.87 24.13
CA ASP A 60 16.50 -2.01 24.46
C ASP A 60 15.82 -2.87 25.52
N HIS A 61 15.73 -4.15 25.22
CA HIS A 61 15.21 -5.18 26.09
C HIS A 61 16.16 -6.38 26.04
N ALA A 62 17.01 -6.53 27.05
CA ALA A 62 17.75 -7.76 27.26
C ALA A 62 16.79 -8.85 27.76
N PHE A 63 16.59 -9.91 27.00
CA PHE A 63 15.81 -11.07 27.44
C PHE A 63 16.25 -11.53 28.83
N ALA A 64 15.28 -11.81 29.70
CA ALA A 64 15.59 -12.59 30.89
C ALA A 64 16.11 -13.97 30.45
N GLU A 65 17.01 -14.59 31.22
CA GLU A 65 17.59 -15.91 30.86
C GLU A 65 16.51 -17.00 30.66
N ASP A 66 15.33 -16.81 31.24
CA ASP A 66 14.17 -17.70 31.18
C ASP A 66 13.07 -17.26 30.21
N ASP A 67 13.26 -16.17 29.44
CA ASP A 67 12.27 -15.73 28.46
C ASP A 67 12.12 -16.76 27.32
N PRO A 68 10.91 -17.34 27.11
CA PRO A 68 10.67 -18.29 26.03
C PRO A 68 10.99 -17.71 24.63
N ALA A 69 10.88 -16.40 24.42
CA ALA A 69 11.22 -15.74 23.16
C ALA A 69 12.70 -15.90 22.77
N ALA A 70 13.61 -16.00 23.75
CA ALA A 70 15.03 -16.25 23.48
C ALA A 70 15.25 -17.63 22.81
N LYS A 71 14.48 -18.65 23.24
CA LYS A 71 14.50 -19.98 22.61
C LYS A 71 13.89 -19.97 21.21
N MET A 72 12.90 -19.12 20.97
CA MET A 72 12.25 -19.01 19.67
C MET A 72 13.21 -18.46 18.60
N VAL A 73 14.07 -17.50 18.93
CA VAL A 73 15.05 -16.94 17.97
C VAL A 73 16.36 -17.74 17.84
N ALA A 74 16.47 -18.88 18.53
CA ALA A 74 17.63 -19.75 18.48
C ALA A 74 17.68 -20.58 17.18
N ASP A 75 18.89 -20.96 16.75
CA ASP A 75 19.07 -21.75 15.52
C ASP A 75 18.35 -23.10 15.58
N THR A 76 18.18 -23.69 16.76
CA THR A 76 17.40 -24.93 16.95
C THR A 76 15.95 -24.77 16.48
N THR A 77 15.30 -23.66 16.84
CA THR A 77 13.93 -23.35 16.38
C THR A 77 13.91 -23.04 14.89
N LEU A 78 14.85 -22.23 14.41
CA LEU A 78 14.90 -21.84 12.99
C LEU A 78 15.13 -23.06 12.08
N ASP A 79 15.99 -23.98 12.50
CA ASP A 79 16.25 -25.23 11.77
C ASP A 79 15.04 -26.17 11.85
N ALA A 80 14.38 -26.29 13.01
CA ALA A 80 13.16 -27.08 13.10
C ALA A 80 12.07 -26.60 12.13
N ILE A 81 11.85 -25.27 12.01
CA ILE A 81 10.90 -24.68 11.05
C ILE A 81 11.33 -24.98 9.60
N LYS A 82 12.64 -24.92 9.31
CA LYS A 82 13.19 -25.22 8.00
C LYS A 82 12.92 -26.67 7.58
N GLU A 83 13.06 -27.62 8.50
CA GLU A 83 12.93 -29.05 8.24
C GLU A 83 11.47 -29.55 8.17
N LEU A 84 10.47 -28.70 8.50
CA LEU A 84 9.05 -29.05 8.33
C LEU A 84 8.73 -29.34 6.86
N GLN A 85 8.10 -30.49 6.61
CA GLN A 85 7.73 -30.94 5.26
C GLN A 85 6.48 -30.22 4.74
N LEU A 86 5.63 -29.74 5.63
CA LEU A 86 4.39 -29.03 5.33
C LEU A 86 3.44 -29.78 4.36
N PRO A 87 3.11 -31.08 4.59
CA PRO A 87 2.45 -31.93 3.58
C PRO A 87 1.10 -31.42 3.08
N ARG A 88 0.34 -30.72 3.94
CA ARG A 88 -0.97 -30.15 3.59
C ARG A 88 -0.89 -29.08 2.50
N TYR A 89 0.27 -28.46 2.33
CA TYR A 89 0.50 -27.37 1.39
C TYR A 89 1.15 -27.84 0.08
N ASP A 90 1.49 -29.12 -0.02
CA ASP A 90 1.97 -29.78 -1.25
C ASP A 90 1.36 -31.19 -1.41
N LEU A 91 0.03 -31.28 -1.26
CA LEU A 91 -0.69 -32.56 -1.39
C LEU A 91 -0.44 -33.26 -2.74
N ALA A 92 -0.13 -32.49 -3.79
CA ALA A 92 0.19 -33.04 -5.10
C ALA A 92 1.46 -33.90 -5.12
N ALA A 93 2.44 -33.64 -4.23
CA ALA A 93 3.64 -34.47 -4.08
C ALA A 93 3.31 -35.86 -3.51
N TYR A 94 2.16 -36.02 -2.85
CA TYR A 94 1.75 -37.25 -2.18
C TYR A 94 0.77 -38.10 -2.98
N LEU A 95 0.37 -37.72 -4.19
CA LEU A 95 -0.58 -38.48 -5.01
C LEU A 95 -0.05 -39.86 -5.39
N ALA A 96 -0.87 -40.90 -5.19
CA ALA A 96 -0.52 -42.27 -5.54
C ALA A 96 -0.56 -42.48 -7.07
N PRO A 97 0.48 -43.07 -7.69
CA PRO A 97 0.49 -43.33 -9.14
C PRO A 97 -0.66 -44.23 -9.61
N SER A 98 -1.13 -45.12 -8.73
CA SER A 98 -2.26 -46.03 -8.99
C SER A 98 -3.63 -45.33 -9.02
N ALA A 99 -3.73 -44.07 -8.57
CA ALA A 99 -4.99 -43.35 -8.44
C ALA A 99 -5.49 -42.78 -9.79
N ALA A 100 -4.63 -42.59 -10.78
CA ALA A 100 -4.96 -41.89 -12.03
C ALA A 100 -6.09 -42.54 -12.87
N GLY A 101 -6.40 -43.82 -12.66
CA GLY A 101 -7.46 -44.54 -13.38
C GLY A 101 -8.77 -44.74 -12.61
N LEU A 102 -8.86 -44.26 -11.36
CA LEU A 102 -9.97 -44.54 -10.43
C LEU A 102 -10.65 -43.26 -9.89
N MET A 103 -10.19 -42.08 -10.33
CA MET A 103 -10.73 -40.78 -9.92
C MET A 103 -12.04 -40.47 -10.65
N THR A 104 -13.00 -39.92 -9.92
CA THR A 104 -14.18 -39.26 -10.48
C THR A 104 -13.80 -37.99 -11.26
N GLU A 105 -14.69 -37.46 -12.10
CA GLU A 105 -14.43 -36.22 -12.85
C GLU A 105 -14.11 -35.03 -11.91
N ASP A 106 -14.82 -34.92 -10.79
CA ASP A 106 -14.60 -33.88 -9.78
C ASP A 106 -13.22 -34.03 -9.08
N GLU A 107 -12.82 -35.26 -8.76
CA GLU A 107 -11.50 -35.54 -8.18
C GLU A 107 -10.37 -35.26 -9.17
N GLN A 108 -10.56 -35.55 -10.46
CA GLN A 108 -9.57 -35.23 -11.50
C GLN A 108 -9.37 -33.72 -11.61
N ALA A 109 -10.46 -32.94 -11.60
CA ALA A 109 -10.39 -31.48 -11.63
C ALA A 109 -9.65 -30.93 -10.40
N LEU A 110 -9.98 -31.42 -9.20
CA LEU A 110 -9.31 -31.01 -7.96
C LEU A 110 -7.82 -31.38 -7.95
N VAL A 111 -7.46 -32.56 -8.43
CA VAL A 111 -6.06 -33.00 -8.52
C VAL A 111 -5.27 -32.16 -9.52
N GLU A 112 -5.84 -31.80 -10.66
CA GLU A 112 -5.18 -30.89 -11.60
C GLU A 112 -4.98 -29.49 -11.00
N ASP A 113 -5.93 -28.99 -10.21
CA ASP A 113 -5.75 -27.73 -9.46
C ASP A 113 -4.59 -27.83 -8.46
N LEU A 114 -4.52 -28.91 -7.66
CA LEU A 114 -3.42 -29.16 -6.72
C LEU A 114 -2.05 -29.24 -7.42
N LYS A 115 -2.00 -29.81 -8.62
CA LYS A 115 -0.75 -29.90 -9.40
C LYS A 115 -0.29 -28.53 -9.93
N ARG A 116 -1.21 -27.61 -10.18
CA ARG A 116 -0.89 -26.24 -10.63
C ARG A 116 -0.35 -25.36 -9.51
N SER A 117 -0.76 -25.61 -8.26
CA SER A 117 -0.35 -24.84 -7.08
C SER A 117 0.91 -25.36 -6.38
N ARG A 118 1.66 -26.29 -6.98
CA ARG A 118 2.79 -26.99 -6.33
C ARG A 118 3.84 -26.04 -5.76
N GLY A 119 4.23 -26.27 -4.50
CA GLY A 119 5.46 -25.78 -3.88
C GLY A 119 5.53 -24.29 -3.51
N GLN A 120 4.65 -23.43 -4.03
CA GLN A 120 4.66 -22.01 -3.67
C GLN A 120 4.10 -21.77 -2.27
N VAL A 121 2.99 -22.43 -1.91
CA VAL A 121 2.27 -22.22 -0.63
C VAL A 121 3.10 -22.62 0.60
N ALA A 122 3.80 -23.76 0.54
CA ALA A 122 4.66 -24.21 1.63
C ALA A 122 5.77 -23.20 1.95
N GLY A 123 6.33 -22.55 0.91
CA GLY A 123 7.29 -21.46 1.07
C GLY A 123 6.70 -20.27 1.83
N PHE A 124 5.50 -19.82 1.47
CA PHE A 124 4.80 -18.73 2.17
C PHE A 124 4.49 -19.04 3.63
N VAL A 125 4.03 -20.27 3.92
CA VAL A 125 3.78 -20.73 5.29
C VAL A 125 5.05 -20.68 6.13
N ARG A 126 6.17 -21.18 5.59
CA ARG A 126 7.46 -21.16 6.26
C ARG A 126 7.95 -19.73 6.51
N THR A 127 7.83 -18.85 5.51
CA THR A 127 8.11 -17.42 5.65
C THR A 127 7.28 -16.80 6.78
N ASN A 128 5.98 -17.08 6.83
CA ASN A 128 5.09 -16.55 7.87
C ASN A 128 5.47 -17.01 9.27
N PHE A 129 5.95 -18.25 9.45
CA PHE A 129 6.49 -18.69 10.75
C PHE A 129 7.66 -17.80 11.20
N TYR A 130 8.64 -17.57 10.33
CA TYR A 130 9.78 -16.72 10.66
C TYR A 130 9.38 -15.27 10.94
N LYS A 131 8.48 -14.71 10.13
CA LYS A 131 8.04 -13.32 10.31
C LYS A 131 7.24 -13.13 11.61
N ARG A 132 6.37 -14.08 11.98
CA ARG A 132 5.61 -14.06 13.25
C ARG A 132 6.51 -14.26 14.47
N LEU A 133 7.51 -15.12 14.34
CA LEU A 133 8.54 -15.34 15.36
C LEU A 133 9.30 -14.06 15.70
N SER A 134 9.58 -13.20 14.71
CA SER A 134 10.22 -11.89 14.97
C SER A 134 9.27 -10.83 15.56
N SER A 135 7.96 -11.07 15.57
CA SER A 135 6.96 -10.12 16.09
C SER A 135 6.69 -10.35 17.58
N CYS A 136 6.13 -11.51 17.96
CA CYS A 136 5.75 -11.82 19.34
C CYS A 136 5.65 -13.32 19.55
N GLY A 137 6.17 -13.82 20.67
CA GLY A 137 6.15 -15.25 21.00
C GLY A 137 4.74 -15.84 21.14
N HIS A 138 3.77 -15.08 21.68
CA HIS A 138 2.36 -15.49 21.72
C HIS A 138 1.82 -15.81 20.32
N SER A 139 2.02 -14.89 19.38
CA SER A 139 1.52 -15.04 18.00
C SER A 139 2.16 -16.22 17.26
N PHE A 140 3.42 -16.51 17.57
CA PHE A 140 4.15 -17.64 17.02
C PHE A 140 3.66 -18.97 17.60
N ILE A 141 3.49 -19.07 18.92
CA ILE A 141 2.90 -20.24 19.61
C ILE A 141 1.50 -20.52 19.05
N LEU A 142 0.69 -19.49 18.87
CA LEU A 142 -0.66 -19.63 18.33
C LEU A 142 -0.64 -20.18 16.90
N SER A 143 0.30 -19.74 16.06
CA SER A 143 0.51 -20.34 14.74
C SER A 143 0.86 -21.83 14.83
N LEU A 144 1.79 -22.21 15.71
CA LEU A 144 2.17 -23.61 15.90
C LEU A 144 0.97 -24.47 16.34
N HIS A 145 0.16 -23.99 17.31
CA HIS A 145 -1.05 -24.69 17.74
C HIS A 145 -2.07 -24.86 16.61
N ARG A 146 -2.29 -23.84 15.77
CA ARG A 146 -3.18 -23.93 14.61
C ARG A 146 -2.69 -24.96 13.60
N HIS A 147 -1.39 -24.96 13.30
CA HIS A 147 -0.78 -25.94 12.40
C HIS A 147 -0.89 -27.36 12.94
N LEU A 148 -0.62 -27.56 14.22
CA LEU A 148 -0.74 -28.85 14.89
C LEU A 148 -2.19 -29.36 14.87
N SER A 149 -3.17 -28.50 15.20
CA SER A 149 -4.59 -28.86 15.18
C SER A 149 -5.05 -29.28 13.79
N ARG A 150 -4.63 -28.55 12.74
CA ARG A 150 -4.92 -28.91 11.35
C ARG A 150 -4.24 -30.21 10.92
N ASN A 151 -3.01 -30.48 11.35
CA ASN A 151 -2.35 -31.76 11.09
C ASN A 151 -3.12 -32.91 11.75
N ARG A 152 -3.53 -32.73 13.02
CA ARG A 152 -4.31 -33.74 13.74
C ARG A 152 -5.68 -34.00 13.12
N LEU A 153 -6.35 -32.97 12.59
CA LEU A 153 -7.58 -33.13 11.80
C LEU A 153 -7.34 -33.99 10.55
N PHE A 154 -6.27 -33.73 9.80
CA PHE A 154 -5.89 -34.55 8.65
C PHE A 154 -5.56 -35.99 9.05
N LEU A 155 -4.81 -36.19 10.13
CA LEU A 155 -4.47 -37.52 10.64
C LEU A 155 -5.73 -38.29 11.06
N HIS A 156 -6.67 -37.64 11.74
CA HIS A 156 -7.97 -38.24 12.08
C HIS A 156 -8.74 -38.67 10.82
N ALA A 157 -8.80 -37.79 9.80
CA ALA A 157 -9.48 -38.12 8.55
C ALA A 157 -8.81 -39.30 7.82
N ILE A 158 -7.47 -39.39 7.81
CA ILE A 158 -6.74 -40.53 7.24
C ILE A 158 -7.01 -41.81 8.03
N ASP A 159 -6.97 -41.74 9.36
CA ASP A 159 -7.07 -42.92 10.24
C ASP A 159 -8.50 -43.52 10.26
N GLU A 160 -9.52 -42.67 10.13
CA GLU A 160 -10.94 -43.07 10.06
C GLU A 160 -11.46 -43.25 8.63
N ASP A 161 -10.58 -43.17 7.62
CA ASP A 161 -10.93 -43.32 6.20
C ASP A 161 -11.95 -42.28 5.68
N LEU A 162 -11.94 -41.09 6.27
CA LEU A 162 -12.82 -39.97 5.95
C LEU A 162 -12.20 -39.05 4.87
N PRO A 163 -13.00 -38.34 4.06
CA PRO A 163 -12.49 -37.38 3.09
C PRO A 163 -11.61 -36.29 3.74
N LEU A 164 -10.48 -35.99 3.12
CA LEU A 164 -9.57 -34.91 3.50
C LEU A 164 -10.10 -33.57 2.99
N PRO A 165 -10.02 -32.50 3.79
CA PRO A 165 -10.34 -31.15 3.33
C PRO A 165 -9.19 -30.58 2.48
N ALA A 166 -9.39 -30.50 1.16
CA ALA A 166 -8.47 -29.95 0.17
C ALA A 166 -9.11 -28.77 -0.58
N GLY A 167 -8.40 -27.67 -0.81
CA GLY A 167 -8.94 -26.52 -1.53
C GLY A 167 -8.02 -25.32 -1.47
N THR A 168 -8.39 -24.25 -2.18
CA THR A 168 -7.77 -22.94 -1.97
C THR A 168 -8.19 -22.46 -0.58
N ILE A 169 -7.31 -22.73 0.36
CA ILE A 169 -6.84 -21.68 1.24
C ILE A 169 -6.31 -20.58 0.29
N ASP A 170 -7.10 -19.55 0.00
CA ASP A 170 -6.85 -18.71 -1.17
C ASP A 170 -5.49 -17.99 -1.12
N ALA A 171 -4.66 -18.25 -2.12
CA ALA A 171 -3.35 -17.63 -2.35
C ALA A 171 -3.29 -16.91 -3.70
N ASN A 172 -4.42 -16.78 -4.40
CA ASN A 172 -4.50 -16.19 -5.75
C ASN A 172 -5.00 -14.74 -5.80
N VAL A 173 -4.92 -13.98 -4.71
CA VAL A 173 -5.06 -12.51 -4.70
C VAL A 173 -3.69 -11.84 -4.56
N LEU A 174 -2.69 -12.35 -5.30
CA LEU A 174 -1.37 -11.75 -5.41
C LEU A 174 -1.30 -10.86 -6.66
N GLN A 175 -1.88 -9.65 -6.56
CA GLN A 175 -1.47 -8.42 -7.26
C GLN A 175 -2.49 -7.31 -6.96
N GLY A 176 -2.16 -6.38 -6.05
CA GLY A 176 -3.00 -5.20 -5.85
C GLY A 176 -2.83 -4.43 -4.54
N ASP A 177 -1.60 -4.04 -4.22
CA ASP A 177 -1.20 -3.08 -3.17
C ASP A 177 -1.44 -3.46 -1.70
N THR A 178 -0.33 -3.38 -0.95
CA THR A 178 -0.22 -2.94 0.45
C THR A 178 -1.46 -3.09 1.31
N ASP A 179 -1.57 -4.22 1.99
CA ASP A 179 -1.72 -4.32 3.44
C ASP A 179 -1.73 -5.80 3.80
N ALA A 180 -1.57 -6.12 5.08
CA ALA A 180 -1.44 -7.48 5.59
C ALA A 180 -2.71 -8.34 5.40
N GLU A 181 -3.02 -8.70 4.15
CA GLU A 181 -4.04 -9.66 3.74
C GLU A 181 -3.36 -10.82 3.01
N VAL A 182 -2.68 -11.67 3.77
CA VAL A 182 -2.92 -13.09 3.55
C VAL A 182 -4.07 -13.39 4.49
N GLU A 183 -5.26 -13.50 3.90
CA GLU A 183 -6.44 -13.99 4.56
C GLU A 183 -6.09 -15.14 5.49
N ASP A 184 -6.70 -15.09 6.66
CA ASP A 184 -6.89 -16.25 7.51
C ASP A 184 -7.29 -17.42 6.61
N GLU A 185 -6.36 -18.36 6.45
CA GLU A 185 -6.53 -19.54 5.63
C GLU A 185 -7.90 -20.12 5.92
N SER A 186 -8.83 -20.02 4.96
CA SER A 186 -10.26 -20.22 5.14
C SER A 186 -10.57 -21.25 6.22
N THR A 187 -10.75 -20.77 7.44
CA THR A 187 -11.18 -21.57 8.56
C THR A 187 -12.38 -20.84 9.08
N THR A 188 -13.54 -21.42 8.79
CA THR A 188 -14.40 -21.90 9.84
C THR A 188 -13.66 -21.89 11.18
N SER A 189 -13.67 -20.75 11.85
CA SER A 189 -13.32 -20.68 13.25
C SER A 189 -14.41 -21.49 13.96
N LEU A 190 -14.19 -22.81 14.06
CA LEU A 190 -14.02 -23.35 15.40
C LEU A 190 -13.15 -22.32 16.10
N ARG A 191 -13.73 -21.59 17.06
CA ARG A 191 -12.95 -20.73 17.95
C ARG A 191 -12.06 -21.64 18.79
N LEU A 192 -11.05 -22.19 18.14
CA LEU A 192 -9.93 -22.90 18.67
C LEU A 192 -8.97 -21.83 19.16
N GLY A 193 -9.40 -21.10 20.20
CA GLY A 193 -8.60 -20.07 20.83
C GLY A 193 -7.43 -20.75 21.54
N GLY A 194 -6.33 -21.01 20.83
CA GLY A 194 -5.08 -21.55 21.37
C GLY A 194 -5.15 -22.90 22.10
N GLN A 195 -6.34 -23.47 22.33
CA GLN A 195 -6.55 -24.71 23.06
C GLN A 195 -6.65 -25.85 22.07
N LEU A 196 -5.85 -26.90 22.21
CA LEU A 196 -5.95 -28.10 21.40
C LEU A 196 -7.32 -28.77 21.68
N THR A 197 -8.18 -28.86 20.67
CA THR A 197 -9.46 -29.61 20.73
C THR A 197 -9.25 -31.06 20.27
N GLU A 198 -10.28 -31.88 20.50
CA GLU A 198 -10.34 -33.25 19.99
C GLU A 198 -10.50 -33.24 18.46
N PRO A 199 -9.62 -33.92 17.70
CA PRO A 199 -9.64 -33.88 16.22
C PRO A 199 -10.97 -34.29 15.59
N ALA A 200 -11.70 -35.21 16.24
CA ALA A 200 -13.01 -35.66 15.80
C ALA A 200 -14.08 -34.54 15.90
N GLN A 201 -13.99 -33.68 16.93
CA GLN A 201 -14.90 -32.54 17.08
C GLN A 201 -14.63 -31.49 16.01
N ASP A 202 -13.36 -31.25 15.71
CA ASP A 202 -12.98 -30.28 14.68
C ASP A 202 -13.43 -30.72 13.30
N TYR A 203 -13.23 -32.00 12.99
CA TYR A 203 -13.69 -32.59 11.73
C TYR A 203 -15.21 -32.45 11.60
N ALA A 204 -15.97 -32.82 12.64
CA ALA A 204 -17.42 -32.74 12.65
C ALA A 204 -17.93 -31.30 12.45
N LEU A 205 -17.28 -30.28 13.06
CA LEU A 205 -17.71 -28.90 12.84
C LEU A 205 -17.34 -28.39 11.44
N LEU A 206 -16.21 -28.82 10.90
CA LEU A 206 -15.83 -28.45 9.54
C LEU A 206 -16.83 -29.02 8.52
N GLU A 207 -17.25 -30.28 8.72
CA GLU A 207 -18.30 -30.93 7.94
C GLU A 207 -19.67 -30.23 8.11
N GLU A 208 -20.04 -29.84 9.34
CA GLU A 208 -21.29 -29.12 9.59
C GLU A 208 -21.35 -27.75 8.90
N LYS A 209 -20.24 -27.00 8.92
CA LYS A 209 -20.18 -25.65 8.36
C LYS A 209 -19.97 -25.63 6.84
N ASP A 210 -19.42 -26.70 6.27
CA ASP A 210 -19.19 -26.93 4.83
C ASP A 210 -18.83 -25.65 4.05
N PRO A 211 -17.70 -25.00 4.39
CA PRO A 211 -17.32 -23.73 3.76
C PRO A 211 -17.01 -23.95 2.28
N ARG A 212 -17.45 -23.02 1.42
CA ARG A 212 -17.30 -23.10 -0.05
C ARG A 212 -15.85 -23.22 -0.54
N SER A 213 -14.88 -22.80 0.28
CA SER A 213 -13.44 -22.86 -0.03
C SER A 213 -12.84 -24.26 0.17
N VAL A 214 -13.51 -25.12 0.94
CA VAL A 214 -13.07 -26.49 1.21
C VAL A 214 -13.72 -27.42 0.19
N ARG A 215 -12.90 -28.23 -0.48
CA ARG A 215 -13.34 -29.38 -1.26
C ARG A 215 -12.91 -30.65 -0.52
N TRP A 216 -13.63 -31.73 -0.72
CA TRP A 216 -13.37 -32.97 0.02
C TRP A 216 -12.77 -34.01 -0.93
N ILE A 217 -11.63 -34.60 -0.55
CA ILE A 217 -10.91 -35.56 -1.38
C ILE A 217 -10.62 -36.84 -0.60
N ARG A 218 -10.86 -37.99 -1.21
CA ARG A 218 -10.69 -39.28 -0.54
C ARG A 218 -9.21 -39.57 -0.21
N PRO A 219 -8.91 -40.09 1.00
CA PRO A 219 -7.53 -40.29 1.46
C PRO A 219 -6.77 -41.35 0.65
N GLN A 220 -7.46 -42.31 0.02
CA GLN A 220 -6.82 -43.39 -0.75
C GLN A 220 -6.18 -42.92 -2.07
N LEU A 221 -6.40 -41.67 -2.47
CA LEU A 221 -5.70 -41.05 -3.60
C LEU A 221 -4.25 -40.67 -3.25
N PHE A 222 -3.88 -40.69 -1.97
CA PHE A 222 -2.56 -40.32 -1.48
C PHE A 222 -1.75 -41.53 -1.01
N THR A 223 -0.43 -41.40 -1.08
CA THR A 223 0.52 -42.39 -0.57
C THR A 223 0.59 -42.36 0.95
N SER A 224 1.03 -43.47 1.55
CA SER A 224 1.27 -43.56 3.00
C SER A 224 2.33 -42.57 3.53
N HIS A 225 3.10 -41.95 2.65
CA HIS A 225 4.05 -40.90 3.01
C HIS A 225 3.35 -39.65 3.55
N LEU A 226 2.13 -39.33 3.08
CA LEU A 226 1.37 -38.17 3.57
C LEU A 226 1.16 -38.26 5.08
N ARG A 227 0.66 -39.40 5.55
CA ARG A 227 0.46 -39.64 6.98
C ARG A 227 1.78 -39.61 7.74
N ARG A 228 2.84 -40.23 7.22
CA ARG A 228 4.15 -40.28 7.87
C ARG A 228 4.70 -38.88 8.10
N ASP A 229 4.66 -38.02 7.09
CA ASP A 229 5.23 -36.69 7.16
C ASP A 229 4.36 -35.75 8.01
N LEU A 230 3.03 -35.94 8.00
CA LEU A 230 2.12 -35.23 8.92
C LEU A 230 2.41 -35.57 10.39
N VAL A 231 2.71 -36.84 10.70
CA VAL A 231 3.12 -37.25 12.05
C VAL A 231 4.46 -36.61 12.41
N ALA A 232 5.46 -36.69 11.53
CA ALA A 232 6.78 -36.11 11.77
C ALA A 232 6.72 -34.59 12.03
N ASP A 233 5.99 -33.84 11.21
CA ASP A 233 5.76 -32.41 11.42
C ASP A 233 5.04 -32.13 12.74
N SER A 234 4.04 -32.95 13.10
CA SER A 234 3.28 -32.78 14.35
C SER A 234 4.15 -33.02 15.57
N GLU A 235 4.98 -34.07 15.57
CA GLU A 235 5.94 -34.37 16.64
C GLU A 235 6.99 -33.26 16.78
N ALA A 236 7.48 -32.71 15.67
CA ALA A 236 8.41 -31.58 15.68
C ALA A 236 7.78 -30.33 16.29
N ILE A 237 6.55 -29.99 15.88
CA ILE A 237 5.80 -28.84 16.43
C ILE A 237 5.49 -29.03 17.91
N GLU A 238 5.09 -30.24 18.33
CA GLU A 238 4.85 -30.57 19.74
C GLU A 238 6.12 -30.45 20.58
N GLY A 239 7.28 -30.87 20.05
CA GLY A 239 8.57 -30.66 20.69
C GLY A 239 8.87 -29.19 20.92
N LEU A 240 8.71 -28.34 19.91
CA LEU A 240 8.89 -26.89 20.03
C LEU A 240 7.95 -26.28 21.08
N LEU A 241 6.66 -26.62 21.03
CA LEU A 241 5.66 -26.13 22.00
C LEU A 241 6.00 -26.59 23.42
N GLY A 242 6.49 -27.82 23.60
CA GLY A 242 6.96 -28.34 24.88
C GLY A 242 8.16 -27.57 25.43
N ASP A 243 9.11 -27.20 24.57
CA ASP A 243 10.31 -26.44 24.95
C ASP A 243 10.00 -24.99 25.36
N TYR A 244 8.98 -24.38 24.76
CA TYR A 244 8.53 -23.01 25.08
C TYR A 244 7.66 -22.97 26.34
N GLY A 245 6.88 -24.00 26.60
CA GLY A 245 5.94 -24.03 27.72
C GLY A 245 4.72 -23.13 27.51
N ALA A 246 4.00 -22.85 28.60
CA ALA A 246 2.83 -21.97 28.56
C ALA A 246 3.27 -20.50 28.48
N TRP A 247 2.69 -19.75 27.54
CA TRP A 247 2.93 -18.32 27.42
C TRP A 247 2.12 -17.54 28.45
N SER A 248 2.76 -16.60 29.17
CA SER A 248 2.12 -15.73 30.15
C SER A 248 2.55 -14.27 29.98
N PRO A 249 1.64 -13.28 30.08
CA PRO A 249 1.98 -11.85 30.02
C PRO A 249 3.09 -11.42 30.97
N GLU A 250 3.15 -11.99 32.18
CA GLU A 250 4.15 -11.64 33.21
C GLU A 250 5.57 -12.08 32.84
N GLY A 251 5.69 -13.11 31.99
CA GLY A 251 6.95 -13.60 31.46
C GLY A 251 7.32 -12.98 30.11
N ASP A 252 6.45 -12.14 29.53
CA ASP A 252 6.71 -11.45 28.28
C ASP A 252 7.46 -10.15 28.55
N SER A 253 8.76 -10.25 28.34
CA SER A 253 9.70 -9.18 28.60
C SER A 253 9.48 -7.96 27.68
N LYS A 254 9.00 -8.23 26.45
CA LYS A 254 8.69 -7.22 25.44
C LYS A 254 7.46 -6.42 25.83
N LEU A 255 6.44 -7.12 26.33
CA LEU A 255 5.24 -6.51 26.91
C LEU A 255 5.61 -5.71 28.16
N ALA A 256 6.50 -6.21 29.02
CA ALA A 256 6.99 -5.47 30.18
C ALA A 256 7.70 -4.17 29.78
N GLY A 257 8.47 -4.19 28.68
CA GLY A 257 9.07 -2.99 28.08
C GLY A 257 8.04 -1.96 27.62
N LEU A 258 7.00 -2.42 26.93
CA LEU A 258 5.87 -1.56 26.52
C LEU A 258 5.12 -1.00 27.74
N LEU A 259 4.85 -1.82 28.75
CA LEU A 259 4.16 -1.42 29.97
C LEU A 259 4.94 -0.34 30.71
N ARG A 260 6.27 -0.51 30.85
CA ARG A 260 7.17 0.49 31.43
C ARG A 260 7.09 1.82 30.68
N LEU A 261 7.13 1.78 29.36
CA LEU A 261 7.02 2.97 28.51
C LEU A 261 5.69 3.69 28.73
N ILE A 262 4.56 2.96 28.74
CA ILE A 262 3.22 3.53 28.93
C ILE A 262 3.01 4.07 30.35
N GLN A 263 3.53 3.39 31.38
CA GLN A 263 3.24 3.75 32.77
C GLN A 263 4.25 4.73 33.38
N GLN A 264 5.52 4.68 32.98
CA GLN A 264 6.60 5.46 33.60
C GLN A 264 7.07 6.62 32.72
N GLU A 265 7.30 6.38 31.44
CA GLU A 265 7.84 7.41 30.52
C GLU A 265 6.72 8.33 29.99
N HIS A 266 5.55 7.77 29.67
CA HIS A 266 4.44 8.48 29.06
C HIS A 266 3.13 8.47 29.87
N PRO A 267 3.15 8.76 31.19
CA PRO A 267 1.96 8.70 32.03
C PRO A 267 0.91 9.73 31.59
N GLY A 268 -0.30 9.27 31.29
CA GLY A 268 -1.41 10.13 30.86
C GLY A 268 -1.38 10.59 29.40
N GLU A 269 -0.30 10.30 28.67
CA GLU A 269 -0.19 10.65 27.24
C GLU A 269 -0.85 9.60 26.35
N LYS A 270 -1.25 10.00 25.14
CA LYS A 270 -1.81 9.10 24.12
C LYS A 270 -0.68 8.34 23.43
N VAL A 271 -0.78 7.01 23.42
CA VAL A 271 0.24 6.10 22.85
C VAL A 271 -0.38 5.25 21.75
N LEU A 272 0.16 5.38 20.53
CA LEU A 272 -0.25 4.58 19.39
C LEU A 272 0.73 3.42 19.22
N VAL A 273 0.27 2.18 19.39
CA VAL A 273 1.09 0.98 19.30
C VAL A 273 0.78 0.27 17.99
N PHE A 274 1.78 0.08 17.13
CA PHE A 274 1.64 -0.68 15.90
C PHE A 274 2.31 -2.06 15.99
N THR A 275 1.67 -3.05 15.38
CA THR A 275 2.23 -4.39 15.15
C THR A 275 1.81 -4.90 13.78
N GLU A 276 2.63 -5.73 13.15
CA GLU A 276 2.30 -6.33 11.84
C GLU A 276 1.14 -7.32 11.91
N TYR A 277 0.93 -7.99 13.04
CA TYR A 277 -0.02 -9.11 13.15
C TYR A 277 -1.21 -8.81 14.05
N LYS A 278 -2.41 -9.15 13.57
CA LYS A 278 -3.65 -9.10 14.36
C LYS A 278 -3.56 -9.87 15.68
N ASP A 279 -3.05 -11.10 15.65
CA ASP A 279 -2.94 -11.92 16.87
C ASP A 279 -2.03 -11.25 17.92
N THR A 280 -0.96 -10.57 17.49
CA THR A 280 -0.11 -9.78 18.37
C THR A 280 -0.87 -8.57 18.91
N ALA A 281 -1.63 -7.87 18.07
CA ALA A 281 -2.41 -6.69 18.48
C ALA A 281 -3.45 -7.05 19.55
N ASP A 282 -4.21 -8.12 19.32
CA ASP A 282 -5.23 -8.62 20.23
C ASP A 282 -4.61 -9.04 21.57
N TYR A 283 -3.51 -9.79 21.53
CA TYR A 283 -2.77 -10.20 22.73
C TYR A 283 -2.24 -9.00 23.53
N VAL A 284 -1.56 -8.05 22.86
CA VAL A 284 -0.99 -6.87 23.53
C VAL A 284 -2.09 -6.03 24.16
N ALA A 285 -3.18 -5.76 23.44
CA ALA A 285 -4.28 -4.98 23.99
C ALA A 285 -4.93 -5.65 25.21
N ALA A 286 -5.22 -6.95 25.13
CA ALA A 286 -5.79 -7.72 26.24
C ALA A 286 -4.85 -7.74 27.46
N ALA A 287 -3.55 -7.98 27.22
CA ALA A 287 -2.56 -8.05 28.29
C ALA A 287 -2.33 -6.68 28.96
N LEU A 288 -2.34 -5.57 28.21
CA LEU A 288 -2.28 -4.22 28.79
C LEU A 288 -3.49 -3.93 29.69
N GLN A 289 -4.69 -4.34 29.27
CA GLN A 289 -5.91 -4.19 30.08
C GLN A 289 -5.84 -5.02 31.36
N GLU A 290 -5.39 -6.28 31.27
CA GLU A 290 -5.20 -7.17 32.42
C GLU A 290 -4.18 -6.63 33.43
N LEU A 291 -3.11 -6.00 32.93
CA LEU A 291 -2.06 -5.36 33.73
C LEU A 291 -2.43 -3.96 34.23
N GLY A 292 -3.70 -3.55 34.06
CA GLY A 292 -4.26 -2.34 34.67
C GLY A 292 -4.06 -1.04 33.87
N VAL A 293 -3.76 -1.12 32.57
CA VAL A 293 -3.76 0.05 31.70
C VAL A 293 -5.21 0.39 31.30
N GLU A 294 -5.64 1.60 31.65
CA GLU A 294 -6.98 2.10 31.33
C GLU A 294 -7.06 2.62 29.89
N GLN A 295 -8.27 2.63 29.33
CA GLN A 295 -8.60 3.22 28.01
C GLN A 295 -7.76 2.66 26.85
N VAL A 296 -7.59 1.33 26.84
CA VAL A 296 -6.91 0.56 25.78
C VAL A 296 -7.95 -0.05 24.84
N ASP A 297 -7.74 0.04 23.54
CA ASP A 297 -8.54 -0.67 22.53
C ASP A 297 -7.64 -1.18 21.38
N VAL A 298 -8.21 -2.02 20.52
CA VAL A 298 -7.49 -2.66 19.41
C VAL A 298 -8.17 -2.41 18.07
N ALA A 299 -7.40 -1.96 17.08
CA ALA A 299 -7.85 -1.76 15.70
C ALA A 299 -7.15 -2.75 14.76
N THR A 300 -7.89 -3.75 14.29
CA THR A 300 -7.41 -4.75 13.33
C THR A 300 -8.35 -4.83 12.13
N GLY A 301 -7.97 -5.54 11.07
CA GLY A 301 -8.84 -5.74 9.89
C GLY A 301 -10.17 -6.46 10.19
N ALA A 302 -10.31 -7.09 11.37
CA ALA A 302 -11.56 -7.70 11.81
C ALA A 302 -12.57 -6.70 12.42
N VAL A 303 -12.14 -5.45 12.67
CA VAL A 303 -13.01 -4.40 13.21
C VAL A 303 -13.83 -3.80 12.07
N GLU A 304 -15.16 -3.80 12.21
CA GLU A 304 -16.08 -3.28 11.18
C GLU A 304 -15.88 -1.77 10.90
N ASP A 305 -15.60 -0.98 11.95
CA ASP A 305 -15.33 0.46 11.83
C ASP A 305 -14.05 0.88 12.58
N PRO A 306 -12.86 0.70 11.97
CA PRO A 306 -11.60 1.18 12.53
C PRO A 306 -11.56 2.71 12.66
N THR A 307 -12.38 3.44 11.87
CA THR A 307 -12.44 4.90 11.90
C THR A 307 -13.10 5.39 13.19
N ALA A 308 -14.07 4.66 13.74
CA ALA A 308 -14.65 4.97 15.05
C ALA A 308 -13.60 4.91 16.17
N LEU A 309 -12.70 3.92 16.14
CA LEU A 309 -11.60 3.82 17.10
C LEU A 309 -10.60 4.98 16.93
N ALA A 310 -10.24 5.31 15.69
CA ALA A 310 -9.38 6.47 15.40
C ALA A 310 -9.98 7.78 15.92
N ARG A 311 -11.31 7.95 15.84
CA ARG A 311 -12.02 9.12 16.39
C ARG A 311 -11.99 9.17 17.92
N ARG A 312 -12.16 8.03 18.60
CA ARG A 312 -12.06 7.95 20.07
C ARG A 312 -10.64 8.18 20.55
N PHE A 313 -9.64 7.75 19.78
CA PHE A 313 -8.23 7.99 20.10
C PHE A 313 -7.80 9.42 19.80
N SER A 314 -8.19 10.00 18.66
CA SER A 314 -7.77 11.34 18.22
C SER A 314 -8.96 12.26 17.94
N PRO A 315 -9.79 12.59 18.95
CA PRO A 315 -11.02 13.34 18.76
C PRO A 315 -10.79 14.78 18.24
N LYS A 316 -9.71 15.46 18.65
CA LYS A 316 -9.44 16.85 18.20
C LYS A 316 -9.14 16.89 16.71
N SER A 317 -8.26 16.02 16.24
CA SER A 317 -7.87 15.92 14.83
C SER A 317 -9.02 15.44 13.93
N ASN A 318 -9.97 14.68 14.49
CA ASN A 318 -11.14 14.20 13.78
C ASN A 318 -12.40 15.07 13.98
N SER A 319 -12.32 16.18 14.71
CA SER A 319 -13.46 17.04 15.08
C SER A 319 -14.38 17.45 13.93
N ARG A 320 -13.83 17.70 12.73
CA ARG A 320 -14.62 18.07 11.53
C ARG A 320 -15.36 16.89 10.87
N LEU A 321 -14.96 15.66 11.19
CA LEU A 321 -15.58 14.42 10.70
C LEU A 321 -16.60 13.85 11.69
N ILE A 322 -16.59 14.33 12.94
CA ILE A 322 -17.57 14.00 13.97
C ILE A 322 -18.81 14.86 13.73
N ALA A 323 -19.70 14.39 12.84
CA ALA A 323 -20.96 15.07 12.51
C ALA A 323 -22.09 14.77 13.52
N THR A 324 -21.78 14.15 14.67
CA THR A 324 -22.77 13.76 15.69
C THR A 324 -22.84 14.80 16.82
N ASP A 325 -24.06 15.20 17.17
CA ASP A 325 -24.39 16.18 18.23
C ASP A 325 -24.04 15.72 19.67
N GLU A 326 -23.47 14.53 19.86
CA GLU A 326 -23.00 14.04 21.16
C GLU A 326 -21.47 14.18 21.25
N PRO A 327 -20.96 15.09 22.10
CA PRO A 327 -19.52 15.20 22.35
C PRO A 327 -19.03 13.94 23.08
N LEU A 328 -17.95 13.34 22.57
CA LEU A 328 -17.22 12.28 23.27
C LEU A 328 -16.85 12.76 24.68
N THR A 329 -17.16 11.98 25.71
CA THR A 329 -16.70 12.31 27.06
C THR A 329 -15.25 11.88 27.23
N PRO A 330 -14.49 12.48 28.16
CA PRO A 330 -13.12 12.06 28.44
C PRO A 330 -12.98 10.57 28.82
N GLN A 331 -14.07 9.93 29.26
CA GLN A 331 -14.12 8.51 29.59
C GLN A 331 -14.23 7.62 28.35
N ASP A 332 -14.82 8.14 27.26
CA ASP A 332 -15.00 7.43 25.99
C ASP A 332 -13.75 7.49 25.11
N GLU A 333 -12.86 8.44 25.39
CA GLU A 333 -11.58 8.60 24.72
C GLU A 333 -10.63 7.44 25.00
N LEU A 334 -9.86 7.08 23.98
CA LEU A 334 -8.78 6.11 24.11
C LEU A 334 -7.48 6.81 24.44
N ARG A 335 -6.74 6.21 25.38
CA ARG A 335 -5.38 6.61 25.72
C ARG A 335 -4.37 5.77 24.96
N VAL A 336 -4.59 4.46 24.87
CA VAL A 336 -3.72 3.55 24.13
C VAL A 336 -4.52 2.88 23.03
N LEU A 337 -4.01 2.95 21.80
CA LEU A 337 -4.61 2.26 20.67
C LEU A 337 -3.57 1.31 20.09
N VAL A 338 -3.84 0.01 20.18
CA VAL A 338 -3.03 -1.03 19.54
C VAL A 338 -3.61 -1.29 18.17
N ALA A 339 -2.81 -1.21 17.12
CA ALA A 339 -3.30 -1.30 15.75
C ALA A 339 -2.40 -2.16 14.87
N THR A 340 -3.01 -2.83 13.90
CA THR A 340 -2.28 -3.29 12.72
C THR A 340 -2.13 -2.15 11.72
N ASP A 341 -1.56 -2.45 10.55
CA ASP A 341 -1.43 -1.48 9.45
C ASP A 341 -2.79 -0.95 8.92
N VAL A 342 -3.93 -1.46 9.41
CA VAL A 342 -5.28 -0.94 9.11
C VAL A 342 -5.47 0.54 9.48
N LEU A 343 -4.69 1.06 10.45
CA LEU A 343 -4.66 2.48 10.78
C LEU A 343 -3.40 3.19 10.26
N SER A 344 -2.53 2.50 9.52
CA SER A 344 -1.33 3.09 8.92
C SER A 344 -1.64 3.95 7.69
N GLU A 345 -2.86 3.84 7.15
CA GLU A 345 -3.35 4.63 6.02
C GLU A 345 -4.65 5.40 6.31
N GLY A 346 -4.85 6.55 5.65
CA GLY A 346 -6.15 7.25 5.63
C GLY A 346 -6.67 7.90 6.91
N GLN A 347 -6.07 7.65 8.08
CA GLN A 347 -6.59 8.12 9.38
C GLN A 347 -5.84 9.34 9.93
N ASN A 348 -6.53 10.17 10.69
CA ASN A 348 -5.97 11.32 11.42
C ASN A 348 -5.77 10.93 12.88
N LEU A 349 -4.51 10.87 13.33
CA LEU A 349 -4.13 10.41 14.68
C LEU A 349 -3.24 11.44 15.43
N GLN A 350 -3.27 12.72 15.00
CA GLN A 350 -2.34 13.76 15.46
C GLN A 350 -2.52 14.19 16.92
N ASP A 351 -3.56 13.74 17.63
CA ASP A 351 -3.70 13.96 19.08
C ASP A 351 -2.63 13.18 19.87
N ALA A 352 -2.00 12.18 19.26
CA ALA A 352 -0.84 11.49 19.79
C ALA A 352 0.45 12.00 19.15
N HIS A 353 1.55 11.93 19.90
CA HIS A 353 2.90 12.17 19.40
C HIS A 353 3.86 11.02 19.75
N VAL A 354 3.37 9.99 20.47
CA VAL A 354 4.11 8.79 20.83
C VAL A 354 3.63 7.63 19.95
N VAL A 355 4.51 7.14 19.09
CA VAL A 355 4.28 5.97 18.24
C VAL A 355 5.22 4.87 18.67
N VAL A 356 4.68 3.70 18.99
CA VAL A 356 5.46 2.53 19.39
C VAL A 356 5.28 1.44 18.36
N ASN A 357 6.35 1.06 17.68
CA ASN A 357 6.38 -0.13 16.87
C ASN A 357 6.71 -1.31 17.78
N TYR A 358 5.68 -2.11 18.10
CA TYR A 358 5.85 -3.31 18.91
C TYR A 358 6.72 -4.32 18.18
N ASP A 359 6.75 -4.35 16.85
CA ASP A 359 7.69 -5.15 16.07
C ASP A 359 8.37 -4.32 15.00
N LEU A 360 9.55 -4.78 14.57
CA LEU A 360 10.25 -4.17 13.44
C LEU A 360 9.68 -4.79 12.15
N PRO A 361 8.90 -4.03 11.35
CA PRO A 361 8.27 -4.55 10.14
C PRO A 361 9.33 -4.97 9.13
N TRP A 362 9.03 -5.99 8.33
CA TRP A 362 9.95 -6.46 7.29
C TRP A 362 10.14 -5.43 6.18
N ALA A 363 9.10 -4.66 5.86
CA ALA A 363 9.19 -3.49 4.99
C ALA A 363 9.38 -2.22 5.83
N ILE A 364 10.60 -1.67 5.84
CA ILE A 364 10.97 -0.53 6.71
C ILE A 364 10.18 0.75 6.40
N ILE A 365 9.71 0.91 5.16
CA ILE A 365 8.82 2.03 4.77
C ILE A 365 7.57 2.13 5.64
N LYS A 366 7.08 0.99 6.19
CA LYS A 366 5.94 0.97 7.11
C LYS A 366 6.18 1.81 8.36
N LEU A 367 7.41 1.87 8.88
CA LEU A 367 7.73 2.72 10.05
C LEU A 367 7.47 4.20 9.74
N ILE A 368 7.85 4.65 8.55
CA ILE A 368 7.67 6.03 8.08
C ILE A 368 6.18 6.30 7.85
N GLN A 369 5.45 5.37 7.22
CA GLN A 369 4.01 5.51 6.98
C GLN A 369 3.21 5.60 8.29
N ARG A 370 3.52 4.73 9.26
CA ARG A 370 2.97 4.72 10.63
C ARG A 370 3.24 6.03 11.35
N ALA A 371 4.48 6.51 11.36
CA ALA A 371 4.84 7.80 11.95
C ALA A 371 4.12 8.96 11.25
N GLY A 372 3.99 8.90 9.92
CA GLY A 372 3.26 9.88 9.12
C GLY A 372 1.74 9.92 9.36
N ARG A 373 1.20 9.11 10.29
CA ARG A 373 -0.20 9.26 10.77
C ARG A 373 -0.33 10.33 11.84
N VAL A 374 0.70 10.48 12.66
CA VAL A 374 0.76 11.48 13.72
C VAL A 374 1.58 12.71 13.29
N ASP A 375 2.60 12.51 12.45
CA ASP A 375 3.41 13.58 11.86
C ASP A 375 2.73 14.14 10.61
N ARG A 376 1.73 15.00 10.84
CA ARG A 376 0.96 15.67 9.80
C ARG A 376 0.71 17.13 10.17
N VAL A 377 0.29 17.91 9.17
CA VAL A 377 -0.31 19.23 9.40
C VAL A 377 -1.42 19.11 10.44
N GLY A 378 -1.30 19.91 11.51
CA GLY A 378 -2.20 19.88 12.67
C GLY A 378 -1.64 19.17 13.91
N GLN A 379 -0.44 18.58 13.83
CA GLN A 379 0.27 18.11 15.03
C GLN A 379 0.63 19.30 15.94
N GLU A 380 0.32 19.16 17.23
CA GLU A 380 0.53 20.21 18.24
C GLU A 380 1.85 20.01 19.02
N SER A 381 2.40 18.80 19.05
CA SER A 381 3.68 18.51 19.69
C SER A 381 4.87 19.00 18.86
N GLU A 382 5.93 19.48 19.53
CA GLU A 382 7.19 19.84 18.87
C GLU A 382 7.99 18.61 18.42
N GLU A 383 7.78 17.46 19.06
CA GLU A 383 8.47 16.20 18.75
C GLU A 383 7.45 15.07 18.53
N VAL A 384 7.77 14.17 17.60
CA VAL A 384 7.13 12.87 17.44
C VAL A 384 8.14 11.80 17.83
N LEU A 385 7.82 11.07 18.89
CA LEU A 385 8.66 10.01 19.45
C LEU A 385 8.28 8.68 18.81
N ILE A 386 9.26 8.03 18.17
CA ILE A 386 9.08 6.79 17.43
C ILE A 386 9.87 5.70 18.15
N TYR A 387 9.19 4.99 19.03
CA TYR A 387 9.76 3.85 19.73
C TYR A 387 9.73 2.62 18.84
N THR A 388 10.78 1.81 18.89
CA THR A 388 10.79 0.48 18.28
C THR A 388 11.25 -0.53 19.31
N ILE A 389 10.40 -1.52 19.58
CA ILE A 389 10.71 -2.60 20.51
C ILE A 389 11.20 -3.80 19.70
N SER A 390 12.43 -4.21 19.96
CA SER A 390 13.11 -5.26 19.21
C SER A 390 13.76 -6.30 20.13
N HIS A 391 14.16 -7.41 19.53
CA HIS A 391 14.85 -8.49 20.22
C HIS A 391 16.35 -8.21 20.27
N GLY A 392 16.79 -7.48 21.30
CA GLY A 392 18.21 -7.19 21.54
C GLY A 392 18.78 -6.05 20.69
N SER A 393 20.09 -6.08 20.49
CA SER A 393 20.82 -5.01 19.80
C SER A 393 20.50 -4.95 18.29
N VAL A 394 20.90 -3.85 17.63
CA VAL A 394 20.87 -3.74 16.16
C VAL A 394 21.49 -4.95 15.50
N GLU A 395 22.64 -5.39 16.02
CA GLU A 395 23.41 -6.50 15.48
C GLU A 395 22.63 -7.81 15.61
N ASP A 396 21.95 -8.03 16.74
CA ASP A 396 21.11 -9.22 16.96
C ASP A 396 19.95 -9.27 15.96
N VAL A 397 19.28 -8.14 15.72
CA VAL A 397 18.19 -8.04 14.76
C VAL A 397 18.67 -8.26 13.33
N LEU A 398 19.77 -7.64 12.93
CA LEU A 398 20.36 -7.83 11.60
C LEU A 398 20.83 -9.28 11.41
N ASN A 399 21.43 -9.88 12.44
CA ASN A 399 21.86 -11.28 12.44
C ASN A 399 20.66 -12.23 12.33
N LEU A 400 19.57 -11.98 13.07
CA LEU A 400 18.34 -12.76 12.96
C LEU A 400 17.74 -12.68 11.55
N ARG A 401 17.61 -11.47 10.99
CA ARG A 401 17.10 -11.27 9.63
C ARG A 401 17.97 -11.99 8.59
N THR A 402 19.29 -11.89 8.72
CA THR A 402 20.25 -12.57 7.82
C THR A 402 20.12 -14.10 7.92
N ARG A 403 20.01 -14.65 9.13
CA ARG A 403 19.81 -16.09 9.39
C ARG A 403 18.50 -16.61 8.80
N ILE A 404 17.42 -15.82 8.89
CA ILE A 404 16.13 -16.14 8.27
C ILE A 404 16.25 -16.08 6.74
N GLN A 405 16.85 -15.02 6.20
CA GLN A 405 17.07 -14.84 4.76
C GLN A 405 17.86 -16.00 4.15
N HIS A 406 18.92 -16.47 4.80
CA HIS A 406 19.70 -17.62 4.33
C HIS A 406 18.87 -18.91 4.24
N ARG A 407 18.03 -19.19 5.25
CA ARG A 407 17.15 -20.38 5.26
C ARG A 407 16.01 -20.27 4.23
N LEU A 408 15.58 -19.06 3.94
CA LEU A 408 14.58 -18.76 2.91
C LEU A 408 15.17 -18.90 1.50
N ALA A 409 16.39 -18.41 1.26
CA ALA A 409 17.05 -18.46 -0.04
C ALA A 409 17.29 -19.88 -0.58
N GLU A 410 17.37 -20.89 0.29
CA GLU A 410 17.53 -22.29 -0.12
C GLU A 410 16.24 -22.92 -0.71
N ASN A 411 15.08 -22.25 -0.60
CA ASN A 411 13.77 -22.69 -1.12
C ASN A 411 13.26 -21.83 -2.29
N ALA A 412 14.19 -21.27 -3.07
CA ALA A 412 14.03 -20.12 -3.98
C ALA A 412 12.93 -20.19 -5.08
N SER A 413 12.24 -21.31 -5.30
CA SER A 413 11.18 -21.40 -6.32
C SER A 413 9.86 -20.69 -5.94
N ALA A 414 9.71 -20.28 -4.68
CA ALA A 414 8.47 -19.68 -4.15
C ALA A 414 8.52 -18.13 -4.02
N PHE A 415 9.66 -17.50 -4.31
CA PHE A 415 9.80 -16.05 -4.08
C PHE A 415 9.37 -15.25 -5.31
N GLY A 416 8.26 -14.51 -5.16
CA GLY A 416 7.84 -13.48 -6.10
C GLY A 416 8.81 -12.30 -6.14
N SER A 417 8.62 -11.43 -7.13
CA SER A 417 9.44 -10.23 -7.41
C SER A 417 9.45 -9.17 -6.31
N ASP A 418 8.48 -9.20 -5.39
CA ASP A 418 8.11 -8.05 -4.57
C ASP A 418 8.91 -7.96 -3.26
N GLU A 419 9.66 -9.02 -2.90
CA GLU A 419 10.47 -9.09 -1.67
C GLU A 419 11.98 -8.97 -1.91
N ARG A 420 12.41 -8.37 -3.03
CA ARG A 420 13.84 -8.04 -3.32
C ARG A 420 14.49 -7.08 -2.29
N PHE A 421 13.77 -6.69 -1.25
CA PHE A 421 14.19 -5.71 -0.26
C PHE A 421 15.01 -6.28 0.90
N PHE A 422 15.03 -7.60 1.10
CA PHE A 422 15.75 -8.21 2.24
C PHE A 422 17.27 -8.08 2.15
N GLY A 423 17.87 -7.49 3.19
CA GLY A 423 19.31 -7.41 3.37
C GLY A 423 19.99 -6.44 2.41
N SER A 424 19.22 -5.56 1.75
CA SER A 424 19.79 -4.50 0.92
C SER A 424 20.61 -3.52 1.77
N GLU A 425 21.67 -2.94 1.21
CA GLU A 425 22.47 -1.94 1.93
C GLU A 425 21.62 -0.75 2.42
N GLY A 426 20.56 -0.41 1.67
CA GLY A 426 19.59 0.60 2.06
C GLY A 426 18.78 0.22 3.29
N GLU A 427 18.24 -0.99 3.35
CA GLU A 427 17.47 -1.48 4.51
C GLU A 427 18.36 -1.51 5.77
N VAL A 428 19.57 -2.06 5.65
CA VAL A 428 20.53 -2.14 6.77
C VAL A 428 20.86 -0.74 7.29
N ARG A 429 21.01 0.25 6.40
CA ARG A 429 21.25 1.64 6.81
C ARG A 429 20.07 2.19 7.60
N VAL A 430 18.84 2.05 7.12
CA VAL A 430 17.67 2.60 7.82
C VAL A 430 17.47 1.94 9.19
N ILE A 431 17.73 0.63 9.31
CA ILE A 431 17.68 -0.07 10.61
C ILE A 431 18.76 0.48 11.56
N LYS A 432 19.98 0.75 11.08
CA LYS A 432 21.02 1.36 11.91
C LYS A 432 20.64 2.78 12.34
N ASP A 433 20.20 3.60 11.40
CA ASP A 433 19.77 4.97 11.66
C ASP A 433 18.68 5.01 12.74
N LEU A 434 17.69 4.10 12.66
CA LEU A 434 16.60 3.96 13.65
C LEU A 434 17.12 3.76 15.07
N TYR A 435 18.17 2.96 15.26
CA TYR A 435 18.76 2.73 16.58
C TYR A 435 19.76 3.81 17.00
N ASP A 436 20.39 4.50 16.04
CA ASP A 436 21.19 5.69 16.29
C ASP A 436 20.32 6.92 16.63
N GLY A 437 18.99 6.75 16.61
CA GLY A 437 18.00 7.73 17.03
C GLY A 437 17.53 8.66 15.92
N THR A 438 17.87 8.35 14.67
CA THR A 438 17.47 9.11 13.49
C THR A 438 16.52 8.30 12.62
N LEU A 439 15.43 8.92 12.16
CA LEU A 439 14.62 8.34 11.10
C LEU A 439 14.76 9.27 9.90
N ALA A 440 15.61 8.89 8.95
CA ALA A 440 15.78 9.66 7.73
C ALA A 440 14.41 9.84 7.05
N ASP A 441 14.19 11.00 6.42
CA ASP A 441 13.08 11.22 5.48
C ASP A 441 13.37 10.42 4.19
N THR A 442 13.51 9.09 4.33
CA THR A 442 13.64 8.14 3.22
C THR A 442 12.24 7.87 2.68
N GLU A 443 11.49 8.93 2.39
CA GLU A 443 10.24 8.83 1.65
C GLU A 443 10.63 8.50 0.20
N ALA A 444 10.18 7.37 -0.33
CA ALA A 444 10.55 6.95 -1.67
C ALA A 444 10.09 8.02 -2.67
N GLN A 445 10.93 8.38 -3.63
CA GLN A 445 10.52 9.28 -4.74
C GLN A 445 9.29 8.75 -5.49
N GLU A 446 8.97 7.47 -5.34
CA GLU A 446 7.79 6.80 -5.89
C GLU A 446 6.47 7.22 -5.20
N ASP A 447 6.52 7.81 -3.99
CA ASP A 447 5.34 8.30 -3.25
C ASP A 447 4.91 9.73 -3.62
N VAL A 448 5.78 10.48 -4.31
CA VAL A 448 5.49 11.83 -4.83
C VAL A 448 4.82 11.68 -6.19
N ASP A 449 3.65 12.30 -6.40
CA ASP A 449 3.00 12.22 -7.71
C ASP A 449 3.83 12.91 -8.81
N ALA A 450 3.72 12.45 -10.05
CA ALA A 450 4.52 12.98 -11.16
C ALA A 450 4.33 14.49 -11.37
N SER A 451 3.15 15.04 -11.08
CA SER A 451 2.90 16.47 -11.24
C SER A 451 3.60 17.29 -10.15
N SER A 452 3.73 16.75 -8.92
CA SER A 452 4.54 17.35 -7.86
C SER A 452 6.03 17.33 -8.22
N LEU A 453 6.55 16.22 -8.75
CA LEU A 453 7.94 16.16 -9.22
C LEU A 453 8.19 17.16 -10.37
N ALA A 454 7.27 17.24 -11.34
CA ALA A 454 7.34 18.23 -12.42
C ALA A 454 7.34 19.68 -11.88
N PHE A 455 6.50 19.96 -10.87
CA PHE A 455 6.46 21.25 -10.21
C PHE A 455 7.78 21.58 -9.48
N GLU A 456 8.39 20.62 -8.81
CA GLU A 456 9.69 20.81 -8.15
C GLU A 456 10.78 21.15 -9.17
N VAL A 457 10.85 20.39 -10.27
CA VAL A 457 11.80 20.67 -11.38
C VAL A 457 11.57 22.07 -11.94
N TRP A 458 10.31 22.41 -12.24
CA TRP A 458 9.93 23.74 -12.73
C TRP A 458 10.36 24.83 -11.74
N ARG A 459 10.00 24.69 -10.47
CA ARG A 459 10.27 25.69 -9.44
C ARG A 459 11.76 25.85 -9.23
N ARG A 460 12.51 24.75 -9.08
CA ARG A 460 13.96 24.80 -8.90
C ARG A 460 14.65 25.50 -10.09
N ALA A 461 14.15 25.30 -11.30
CA ALA A 461 14.67 25.96 -12.48
C ALA A 461 14.32 27.46 -12.54
N THR A 462 13.17 27.87 -12.01
CA THR A 462 12.60 29.20 -12.26
C THR A 462 12.56 30.14 -11.06
N GLN A 463 12.73 29.63 -9.83
CA GLN A 463 12.57 30.39 -8.59
C GLN A 463 13.51 31.60 -8.53
N ASP A 464 14.74 31.45 -9.00
CA ASP A 464 15.75 32.51 -9.02
C ASP A 464 16.08 33.00 -10.46
N ASP A 465 15.33 32.53 -11.46
CA ASP A 465 15.52 32.91 -12.88
C ASP A 465 14.16 33.18 -13.59
N PRO A 466 13.59 34.39 -13.40
CA PRO A 466 12.34 34.78 -14.05
C PRO A 466 12.45 34.81 -15.58
N VAL A 467 13.63 35.05 -16.14
CA VAL A 467 13.86 35.09 -17.59
C VAL A 467 13.74 33.71 -18.19
N LEU A 468 14.31 32.69 -17.52
CA LEU A 468 14.13 31.30 -17.90
C LEU A 468 12.67 30.87 -17.80
N ALA A 469 11.95 31.31 -16.77
CA ALA A 469 10.52 31.04 -16.61
C ALA A 469 9.70 31.56 -17.79
N GLU A 470 9.90 32.82 -18.18
CA GLU A 470 9.25 33.43 -19.35
C GLU A 470 9.63 32.71 -20.64
N ARG A 471 10.92 32.34 -20.80
CA ARG A 471 11.40 31.63 -21.98
C ARG A 471 10.72 30.28 -22.14
N ILE A 472 10.66 29.47 -21.08
CA ILE A 472 10.02 28.14 -21.12
C ILE A 472 8.52 28.29 -21.36
N ALA A 473 7.84 29.25 -20.71
CA ALA A 473 6.41 29.48 -20.93
C ALA A 473 6.08 29.97 -22.36
N GLY A 474 7.04 30.60 -23.04
CA GLY A 474 6.91 31.08 -24.42
C GLY A 474 7.32 30.06 -25.49
N LEU A 475 7.77 28.86 -25.11
CA LEU A 475 8.16 27.82 -26.06
C LEU A 475 6.95 27.31 -26.87
N PRO A 476 7.07 27.17 -28.21
CA PRO A 476 6.01 26.58 -29.02
C PRO A 476 5.87 25.07 -28.76
N ASP A 477 4.73 24.49 -29.15
CA ASP A 477 4.60 23.03 -29.31
C ASP A 477 5.55 22.56 -30.45
N MET A 478 5.78 21.25 -30.57
CA MET A 478 6.71 20.61 -31.52
C MET A 478 8.21 20.86 -31.24
N ILE A 479 8.61 20.96 -29.97
CA ILE A 479 10.04 21.08 -29.63
C ILE A 479 10.68 19.71 -29.55
N ASP A 480 11.81 19.55 -30.23
CA ASP A 480 12.62 18.36 -30.17
C ASP A 480 14.05 18.64 -29.69
N ALA A 481 14.63 17.65 -29.03
CA ALA A 481 16.02 17.61 -28.66
C ALA A 481 16.52 16.17 -28.69
N THR A 482 17.82 15.96 -28.87
CA THR A 482 18.45 14.64 -28.73
C THR A 482 19.53 14.72 -27.66
N ARG A 483 19.62 13.68 -26.82
CA ARG A 483 20.67 13.53 -25.81
C ARG A 483 21.31 12.15 -25.84
N THR A 484 22.46 12.03 -25.19
CA THR A 484 23.12 10.75 -24.96
C THR A 484 22.29 9.84 -24.03
N PRO A 485 22.33 8.50 -24.22
CA PRO A 485 21.71 7.54 -23.32
C PRO A 485 22.41 7.54 -21.96
N ARG A 486 21.62 7.30 -20.91
CA ARG A 486 22.13 7.03 -19.56
C ARG A 486 22.58 5.57 -19.44
N LEU A 487 23.25 5.24 -18.33
CA LEU A 487 23.59 3.86 -18.01
C LEU A 487 22.31 3.00 -18.03
N GLU A 488 22.32 1.90 -18.78
CA GLU A 488 21.18 0.98 -18.95
C GLU A 488 19.96 1.53 -19.72
N GLU A 489 20.01 2.75 -20.24
CA GLU A 489 18.94 3.32 -21.06
C GLU A 489 19.07 2.89 -22.53
N ARG A 490 17.95 2.43 -23.11
CA ARG A 490 17.90 2.04 -24.52
C ARG A 490 17.62 3.24 -25.41
N GLU A 491 18.27 3.26 -26.57
CA GLU A 491 18.00 4.25 -27.61
C GLU A 491 16.53 4.26 -28.05
N GLY A 492 16.08 5.41 -28.53
CA GLY A 492 14.70 5.63 -28.96
C GLY A 492 14.28 7.09 -28.91
N VAL A 493 12.96 7.31 -28.95
CA VAL A 493 12.34 8.64 -28.87
C VAL A 493 11.20 8.62 -27.86
N ALA A 494 11.23 9.56 -26.93
CA ALA A 494 10.10 9.88 -26.06
C ALA A 494 9.23 10.96 -26.72
N CYS A 495 7.90 10.85 -26.57
CA CYS A 495 6.94 11.78 -27.14
C CYS A 495 5.89 12.18 -26.11
N TYR A 496 5.66 13.48 -25.97
CA TYR A 496 4.57 14.07 -25.20
C TYR A 496 3.56 14.68 -26.17
N VAL A 497 2.33 14.22 -26.07
CA VAL A 497 1.21 14.77 -26.84
C VAL A 497 0.13 15.32 -25.92
N ARG A 498 -0.61 16.29 -26.47
CA ARG A 498 -1.77 16.88 -25.86
C ARG A 498 -2.87 17.00 -26.90
N THR A 499 -4.07 16.58 -26.56
CA THR A 499 -5.22 16.72 -27.45
C THR A 499 -5.91 18.06 -27.26
N ASP A 500 -6.74 18.47 -28.22
CA ASP A 500 -7.52 19.71 -28.10
C ASP A 500 -8.54 19.64 -26.94
N SER A 501 -8.95 18.44 -26.53
CA SER A 501 -9.76 18.24 -25.31
C SER A 501 -8.98 18.36 -24.00
N GLY A 502 -7.66 18.52 -24.06
CA GLY A 502 -6.78 18.65 -22.90
C GLY A 502 -6.37 17.32 -22.27
N ASN A 503 -6.49 16.20 -23.01
CA ASN A 503 -5.89 14.94 -22.59
C ASN A 503 -4.39 14.97 -22.90
N GLU A 504 -3.60 14.43 -21.99
CA GLU A 504 -2.15 14.33 -22.12
C GLU A 504 -1.77 12.86 -22.29
N GLY A 505 -0.79 12.60 -23.15
CA GLY A 505 -0.29 11.26 -23.41
C GLY A 505 1.22 11.26 -23.56
N PHE A 506 1.86 10.24 -23.01
CA PHE A 506 3.30 10.04 -23.08
C PHE A 506 3.60 8.66 -23.65
N ALA A 507 4.56 8.56 -24.55
CA ALA A 507 4.99 7.30 -25.12
C ALA A 507 6.50 7.29 -25.40
N TYR A 508 7.05 6.08 -25.52
CA TYR A 508 8.43 5.84 -25.95
C TYR A 508 8.45 4.82 -27.07
N ALA A 509 9.29 5.06 -28.08
CA ALA A 509 9.49 4.17 -29.21
C ALA A 509 10.97 3.79 -29.34
N HIS A 510 11.23 2.49 -29.52
CA HIS A 510 12.59 1.98 -29.77
C HIS A 510 12.86 1.80 -31.26
N PRO A 511 14.14 1.84 -31.68
CA PRO A 511 14.55 1.40 -33.01
C PRO A 511 14.07 -0.05 -33.24
N GLY A 512 13.29 -0.26 -34.30
CA GLY A 512 12.61 -1.54 -34.58
C GLY A 512 11.09 -1.53 -34.38
N GLY A 513 10.51 -0.39 -33.99
CA GLY A 513 9.06 -0.13 -34.09
C GLY A 513 8.23 -0.59 -32.88
N SER A 514 8.85 -1.11 -31.82
CA SER A 514 8.15 -1.36 -30.56
C SER A 514 7.85 -0.02 -29.87
N THR A 515 6.57 0.22 -29.55
CA THR A 515 6.11 1.42 -28.84
C THR A 515 5.52 1.01 -27.49
N ARG A 516 5.66 1.88 -26.48
CA ARG A 516 5.04 1.72 -25.16
C ARG A 516 4.50 3.05 -24.67
N LEU A 517 3.38 3.01 -23.95
CA LEU A 517 2.93 4.17 -23.17
C LEU A 517 3.85 4.37 -21.96
N LEU A 518 4.00 5.63 -21.54
CA LEU A 518 4.75 6.02 -20.35
C LEU A 518 3.78 6.55 -19.29
N THR A 519 4.06 6.24 -18.03
CA THR A 519 3.53 6.96 -16.88
C THR A 519 4.17 8.36 -16.77
N GLY A 520 3.59 9.25 -15.96
CA GLY A 520 4.15 10.59 -15.74
C GLY A 520 5.58 10.58 -15.19
N HIS A 521 5.89 9.66 -14.26
CA HIS A 521 7.24 9.50 -13.71
C HIS A 521 8.25 9.04 -14.76
N GLU A 522 7.87 8.03 -15.56
CA GLU A 522 8.72 7.55 -16.64
C GLU A 522 8.94 8.63 -17.71
N ALA A 523 7.92 9.44 -18.01
CA ALA A 523 8.04 10.57 -18.91
C ALA A 523 9.04 11.60 -18.37
N LEU A 524 8.95 11.99 -17.10
CA LEU A 524 9.91 12.92 -16.49
C LEU A 524 11.34 12.39 -16.58
N ARG A 525 11.57 11.11 -16.28
CA ARG A 525 12.89 10.48 -16.44
C ARG A 525 13.34 10.47 -17.90
N ALA A 526 12.48 10.11 -18.84
CA ALA A 526 12.82 10.05 -20.26
C ALA A 526 13.21 11.42 -20.83
N PHE A 527 12.49 12.48 -20.46
CA PHE A 527 12.72 13.85 -20.93
C PHE A 527 13.79 14.62 -20.14
N GLU A 528 14.25 14.12 -19.00
CA GLU A 528 15.24 14.81 -18.17
C GLU A 528 16.60 14.94 -18.88
N ALA A 529 17.21 16.11 -18.73
CA ALA A 529 18.54 16.45 -19.22
C ALA A 529 19.22 17.43 -18.26
N ALA A 530 20.54 17.31 -18.08
CA ALA A 530 21.28 18.24 -17.23
C ALA A 530 21.44 19.62 -17.91
N PRO A 531 21.46 20.75 -17.17
CA PRO A 531 21.58 22.09 -17.76
C PRO A 531 22.82 22.30 -18.65
N GLY A 532 23.91 21.57 -18.37
CA GLY A 532 25.15 21.60 -19.14
C GLY A 532 25.28 20.48 -20.19
N GLN A 533 24.26 19.62 -20.35
CA GLN A 533 24.31 18.53 -21.31
C GLN A 533 24.19 19.08 -22.73
N PRO A 534 25.15 18.80 -23.64
CA PRO A 534 25.03 19.25 -25.01
C PRO A 534 23.90 18.50 -25.72
N GLY A 535 23.12 19.25 -26.51
CA GLY A 535 22.19 18.65 -27.47
C GLY A 535 22.97 17.98 -28.60
N LEU A 536 22.55 16.78 -28.98
CA LEU A 536 23.07 16.06 -30.14
C LEU A 536 22.27 16.40 -31.39
N GLU A 537 22.79 16.00 -32.55
CA GLU A 537 22.01 16.04 -33.79
C GLU A 537 20.76 15.14 -33.68
N ARG A 538 19.71 15.55 -34.39
CA ARG A 538 18.45 14.83 -34.45
C ARG A 538 18.67 13.45 -35.08
N ARG A 539 18.06 12.40 -34.50
CA ARG A 539 18.13 11.05 -35.06
C ARG A 539 17.49 11.00 -36.45
N GLU A 540 18.04 10.17 -37.34
CA GLU A 540 17.48 9.97 -38.69
C GLU A 540 16.09 9.34 -38.67
N ASP A 541 15.84 8.42 -37.72
CA ASP A 541 14.56 7.70 -37.54
C ASP A 541 13.56 8.42 -36.61
N HIS A 542 13.85 9.67 -36.21
CA HIS A 542 13.08 10.38 -35.18
C HIS A 542 11.60 10.54 -35.54
N ASP A 543 11.33 11.02 -36.74
CA ASP A 543 9.96 11.29 -37.21
C ASP A 543 9.16 9.99 -37.39
N ASP A 544 9.80 8.94 -37.89
CA ASP A 544 9.17 7.62 -38.09
C ASP A 544 8.73 7.02 -36.74
N LEU A 545 9.56 7.15 -35.71
CA LEU A 545 9.27 6.69 -34.35
C LEU A 545 8.15 7.52 -33.70
N VAL A 546 8.13 8.84 -33.92
CA VAL A 546 7.05 9.72 -33.45
C VAL A 546 5.73 9.37 -34.15
N GLU A 547 5.76 9.15 -35.46
CA GLU A 547 4.59 8.76 -36.23
C GLU A 547 4.00 7.43 -35.75
N ALA A 548 4.85 6.44 -35.45
CA ALA A 548 4.43 5.15 -34.90
C ALA A 548 3.68 5.31 -33.56
N MET A 549 4.14 6.19 -32.67
CA MET A 549 3.48 6.45 -31.38
C MET A 549 2.15 7.19 -31.56
N VAL A 550 2.12 8.25 -32.36
CA VAL A 550 0.94 9.10 -32.57
C VAL A 550 -0.18 8.36 -33.29
N ARG A 551 0.17 7.49 -34.26
CA ARG A 551 -0.81 6.67 -34.98
C ARG A 551 -1.21 5.39 -34.25
N GLY A 552 -0.39 4.95 -33.29
CA GLY A 552 -0.60 3.76 -32.48
C GLY A 552 -1.13 4.10 -31.08
N PRO A 553 -0.35 3.85 -30.01
CA PRO A 553 -0.85 3.87 -28.63
C PRO A 553 -1.39 5.24 -28.17
N LEU A 554 -1.00 6.35 -28.79
CA LEU A 554 -1.49 7.68 -28.42
C LEU A 554 -2.80 8.07 -29.12
N LYS A 555 -3.28 7.26 -30.08
CA LYS A 555 -4.48 7.55 -30.88
C LYS A 555 -5.78 7.27 -30.14
N GLU A 556 -5.80 6.27 -29.27
CA GLU A 556 -6.97 5.86 -28.51
C GLU A 556 -7.07 6.66 -27.21
N SER A 557 -7.54 7.91 -27.31
CA SER A 557 -8.03 8.61 -26.13
C SER A 557 -9.49 8.21 -25.88
N ASP A 558 -9.69 7.50 -24.77
CA ASP A 558 -10.99 7.06 -24.24
C ASP A 558 -12.12 8.11 -24.36
N ASN A 559 -13.34 7.61 -24.53
CA ASN A 559 -14.62 8.31 -24.50
C ASN A 559 -14.65 9.50 -23.50
N THR A 560 -14.83 10.72 -24.04
CA THR A 560 -14.69 11.99 -23.30
C THR A 560 -15.96 12.45 -22.55
N ALA A 561 -17.07 11.73 -22.72
CA ALA A 561 -18.35 12.03 -22.08
C ALA A 561 -18.27 11.77 -20.56
N GLY A 562 -18.63 12.76 -19.74
CA GLY A 562 -18.64 12.63 -18.27
C GLY A 562 -17.29 12.81 -17.57
N ARG A 563 -16.16 12.93 -18.29
CA ARG A 563 -14.82 13.23 -17.72
C ARG A 563 -14.53 14.74 -17.70
N LEU A 564 -15.29 15.53 -16.95
CA LEU A 564 -15.16 16.99 -16.90
C LEU A 564 -13.82 17.46 -16.27
N ARG A 565 -13.01 18.24 -17.00
CA ARG A 565 -11.74 18.84 -16.52
C ARG A 565 -11.64 20.34 -16.85
N GLY A 566 -10.76 21.07 -16.18
CA GLY A 566 -10.45 22.48 -16.48
C GLY A 566 -11.64 23.45 -16.41
N GLU A 567 -11.67 24.43 -17.33
CA GLU A 567 -12.74 25.45 -17.38
C GLU A 567 -14.12 24.83 -17.63
N ARG A 568 -14.18 23.69 -18.33
CA ARG A 568 -15.40 22.91 -18.58
C ARG A 568 -16.05 22.42 -17.28
N LYS A 569 -15.24 21.86 -16.37
CA LYS A 569 -15.70 21.42 -15.03
C LYS A 569 -16.22 22.59 -14.20
N ILE A 570 -15.50 23.71 -14.21
CA ILE A 570 -15.88 24.91 -13.43
C ILE A 570 -17.22 25.46 -13.91
N ILE A 571 -17.40 25.59 -15.22
CA ILE A 571 -18.65 26.07 -15.81
C ILE A 571 -19.80 25.09 -15.57
N TRP A 572 -19.54 23.78 -15.71
CA TRP A 572 -20.55 22.75 -15.45
C TRP A 572 -20.98 22.68 -13.98
N HIS A 573 -20.07 22.73 -13.01
CA HIS A 573 -20.47 22.79 -11.59
C HIS A 573 -21.21 24.08 -11.25
N ARG A 574 -20.83 25.21 -11.88
CA ARG A 574 -21.44 26.51 -11.60
C ARG A 574 -22.85 26.66 -12.19
N LEU A 575 -23.14 25.99 -13.30
CA LEU A 575 -24.40 26.17 -14.06
C LEU A 575 -25.22 24.87 -14.21
N GLY A 576 -24.60 23.71 -14.20
CA GLY A 576 -25.24 22.41 -14.51
C GLY A 576 -25.73 21.60 -13.31
N GLU A 577 -25.25 21.87 -12.08
CA GLU A 577 -25.71 21.15 -10.87
C GLU A 577 -26.92 21.79 -10.19
N THR A 578 -27.23 23.05 -10.50
CA THR A 578 -28.46 23.70 -10.05
C THR A 578 -29.65 23.20 -10.88
N LEU A 579 -30.61 22.55 -10.22
CA LEU A 579 -31.92 22.11 -10.75
C LEU A 579 -32.75 23.29 -11.31
N HIS A 580 -32.33 23.88 -12.44
CA HIS A 580 -33.06 24.93 -13.13
C HIS A 580 -33.66 24.38 -14.43
N ASP A 581 -34.98 24.55 -14.61
CA ASP A 581 -35.66 24.35 -15.89
C ASP A 581 -35.20 25.43 -16.87
N TYR A 582 -34.08 25.17 -17.56
CA TYR A 582 -33.62 26.02 -18.64
C TYR A 582 -34.56 25.92 -19.84
N ASP A 583 -34.59 26.95 -20.69
CA ASP A 583 -35.24 26.82 -21.99
C ASP A 583 -34.53 25.74 -22.84
N PRO A 584 -35.25 25.07 -23.76
CA PRO A 584 -34.72 23.92 -24.50
C PRO A 584 -33.43 24.19 -25.31
N VAL A 585 -33.13 25.45 -25.64
CA VAL A 585 -31.91 25.82 -26.38
C VAL A 585 -30.72 25.91 -25.43
N THR A 586 -30.93 26.48 -24.25
CA THR A 586 -29.91 26.55 -23.20
C THR A 586 -29.59 25.19 -22.64
N ASP A 587 -30.60 24.37 -22.40
CA ASP A 587 -30.41 23.01 -21.88
C ASP A 587 -29.54 22.16 -22.81
N LYS A 588 -29.76 22.27 -24.14
CA LYS A 588 -28.89 21.65 -25.15
C LYS A 588 -27.47 22.22 -25.16
N ALA A 589 -27.32 23.53 -25.03
CA ALA A 589 -26.01 24.18 -25.01
C ALA A 589 -25.20 23.80 -23.77
N VAL A 590 -25.84 23.72 -22.61
CA VAL A 590 -25.25 23.26 -21.35
C VAL A 590 -24.92 21.77 -21.44
N SER A 591 -25.87 20.92 -21.88
CA SER A 591 -25.65 19.48 -22.06
C SER A 591 -24.50 19.18 -23.02
N ALA A 592 -24.31 19.98 -24.08
CA ALA A 592 -23.18 19.83 -24.98
C ALA A 592 -21.82 19.96 -24.26
N ILE A 593 -21.71 20.82 -23.23
CA ILE A 593 -20.50 20.97 -22.40
C ILE A 593 -20.20 19.69 -21.60
N TYR A 594 -21.23 18.93 -21.24
CA TYR A 594 -21.08 17.63 -20.57
C TYR A 594 -20.67 16.51 -21.53
N GLU A 595 -21.28 16.51 -22.71
CA GLU A 595 -21.09 15.47 -23.72
C GLU A 595 -19.76 15.62 -24.47
N ALA A 596 -19.29 16.85 -24.71
CA ALA A 596 -18.15 17.13 -25.56
C ALA A 596 -17.18 18.18 -24.95
N PRO A 597 -15.88 18.13 -25.30
CA PRO A 597 -14.90 19.10 -24.84
C PRO A 597 -15.15 20.49 -25.45
N LEU A 598 -14.81 21.55 -24.71
CA LEU A 598 -14.92 22.94 -25.18
C LEU A 598 -13.87 23.21 -26.27
N THR A 599 -14.19 24.05 -27.25
CA THR A 599 -13.16 24.55 -28.17
C THR A 599 -12.16 25.45 -27.42
N VAL A 600 -10.96 25.63 -27.98
CA VAL A 600 -9.95 26.58 -27.45
C VAL A 600 -10.53 28.00 -27.34
N THR A 601 -11.32 28.41 -28.35
CA THR A 601 -11.99 29.72 -28.37
C THR A 601 -13.02 29.84 -27.26
N ALA A 602 -13.86 28.83 -27.06
CA ALA A 602 -14.84 28.78 -25.98
C ALA A 602 -14.17 28.80 -24.61
N THR A 603 -13.13 27.97 -24.41
CA THR A 603 -12.36 27.91 -23.17
C THR A 603 -11.77 29.27 -22.80
N ARG A 604 -11.14 29.96 -23.75
CA ARG A 604 -10.57 31.30 -23.53
C ARG A 604 -11.65 32.33 -23.18
N ARG A 605 -12.75 32.36 -23.93
CA ARG A 605 -13.85 33.33 -23.72
C ARG A 605 -14.58 33.11 -22.40
N LEU A 606 -14.88 31.86 -22.05
CA LEU A 606 -15.53 31.51 -20.79
C LEU A 606 -14.62 31.81 -19.58
N ARG A 607 -13.33 31.47 -19.67
CA ARG A 607 -12.33 31.82 -18.65
C ARG A 607 -12.22 33.34 -18.47
N GLN A 608 -12.19 34.09 -19.55
CA GLN A 608 -12.11 35.56 -19.50
C GLN A 608 -13.37 36.17 -18.87
N ALA A 609 -14.56 35.73 -19.27
CA ALA A 609 -15.83 36.17 -18.68
C ALA A 609 -15.88 35.86 -17.17
N ARG A 610 -15.45 34.65 -16.78
CA ARG A 610 -15.40 34.27 -15.37
C ARG A 610 -14.43 35.12 -14.55
N ARG A 611 -13.23 35.39 -15.07
CA ARG A 611 -12.23 36.26 -14.41
C ARG A 611 -12.69 37.72 -14.33
N ALA A 612 -13.52 38.17 -15.25
CA ALA A 612 -14.15 39.49 -15.23
C ALA A 612 -15.33 39.59 -14.24
N GLY A 613 -15.66 38.50 -13.53
CA GLY A 613 -16.74 38.50 -12.53
C GLY A 613 -18.14 38.38 -13.12
N SER A 614 -18.30 37.90 -14.36
CA SER A 614 -19.61 37.75 -15.01
C SER A 614 -20.61 36.92 -14.18
N THR A 615 -21.88 37.32 -14.25
CA THR A 615 -22.99 36.63 -13.59
C THR A 615 -23.31 35.29 -14.27
N ASN A 616 -24.13 34.44 -13.63
CA ASN A 616 -24.53 33.18 -14.24
C ASN A 616 -25.38 33.40 -15.50
N GLU A 617 -26.21 34.44 -15.56
CA GLU A 617 -26.99 34.82 -16.75
C GLU A 617 -26.09 35.21 -17.91
N ASP A 618 -25.06 36.03 -17.66
CA ASP A 618 -24.08 36.44 -18.69
C ASP A 618 -23.33 35.23 -19.28
N LEU A 619 -22.97 34.28 -18.42
CA LEU A 619 -22.31 33.04 -18.84
C LEU A 619 -23.24 32.17 -19.70
N LEU A 620 -24.52 32.05 -19.32
CA LEU A 620 -25.51 31.30 -20.10
C LEU A 620 -25.76 31.94 -21.48
N VAL A 621 -25.81 33.28 -21.57
CA VAL A 621 -25.91 33.99 -22.84
C VAL A 621 -24.69 33.72 -23.73
N LEU A 622 -23.49 33.76 -23.15
CA LEU A 622 -22.25 33.45 -23.87
C LEU A 622 -22.19 31.99 -24.35
N ILE A 623 -22.56 31.04 -23.50
CA ILE A 623 -22.62 29.61 -23.83
C ILE A 623 -23.61 29.37 -24.97
N ARG A 624 -24.82 29.96 -24.88
CA ARG A 624 -25.86 29.83 -25.91
C ARG A 624 -25.37 30.38 -27.25
N ARG A 625 -24.73 31.55 -27.24
CA ARG A 625 -24.17 32.17 -28.45
C ARG A 625 -23.09 31.28 -29.07
N LEU A 626 -22.13 30.83 -28.27
CA LEU A 626 -21.07 29.92 -28.73
C LEU A 626 -21.66 28.62 -29.28
N HIS A 627 -22.75 28.11 -28.70
CA HIS A 627 -23.40 26.88 -29.16
C HIS A 627 -24.09 27.08 -30.50
N GLN A 628 -24.83 28.19 -30.66
CA GLN A 628 -25.49 28.56 -31.92
C GLN A 628 -24.48 28.79 -33.05
N ASP A 629 -23.32 29.36 -32.71
CA ASP A 629 -22.22 29.60 -33.65
C ASP A 629 -21.40 28.33 -33.96
N ASN A 630 -21.76 27.16 -33.40
CA ASN A 630 -20.98 25.90 -33.46
C ASN A 630 -19.54 26.01 -32.93
N ASP A 631 -19.27 27.03 -32.11
CA ASP A 631 -17.95 27.33 -31.55
C ASP A 631 -17.81 26.88 -30.07
N LEU A 632 -18.87 26.35 -29.46
CA LEU A 632 -18.86 25.96 -28.03
C LEU A 632 -18.03 24.70 -27.76
N THR A 633 -18.35 23.62 -28.45
CA THR A 633 -17.77 22.30 -28.22
C THR A 633 -17.18 21.72 -29.49
N ILE A 634 -16.14 20.91 -29.35
CA ILE A 634 -15.54 20.16 -30.45
C ILE A 634 -16.59 19.14 -30.93
N ASN A 635 -17.10 19.31 -32.15
CA ASN A 635 -18.09 18.41 -32.74
C ASN A 635 -17.43 17.03 -32.98
N THR A 636 -17.63 16.08 -32.08
CA THR A 636 -17.07 14.71 -32.12
C THR A 636 -17.69 13.79 -33.18
N LYS A 637 -18.50 14.32 -34.12
CA LYS A 637 -19.10 13.52 -35.20
C LYS A 637 -18.08 12.85 -36.14
N THR A 638 -16.79 13.15 -36.01
CA THR A 638 -15.70 12.52 -36.79
C THR A 638 -14.77 11.63 -35.97
N GLY A 639 -14.99 11.42 -34.67
CA GLY A 639 -14.28 10.39 -33.88
C GLY A 639 -12.76 10.55 -33.74
N THR A 640 -12.18 11.71 -34.02
CA THR A 640 -10.74 11.97 -33.81
C THR A 640 -10.55 13.32 -33.14
N ASP A 641 -10.25 13.32 -31.84
CA ASP A 641 -9.69 14.47 -31.13
C ASP A 641 -8.27 14.72 -31.68
N PRO A 642 -7.99 15.87 -32.32
CA PRO A 642 -6.70 16.09 -32.93
C PRO A 642 -5.59 16.11 -31.88
N ILE A 643 -4.56 15.30 -32.12
CA ILE A 643 -3.39 15.19 -31.27
C ILE A 643 -2.39 16.27 -31.67
N ARG A 644 -1.92 17.07 -30.71
CA ARG A 644 -0.77 17.97 -30.86
C ARG A 644 0.43 17.35 -30.18
N ILE A 645 1.54 17.24 -30.88
CA ILE A 645 2.81 16.86 -30.27
C ILE A 645 3.38 18.11 -29.61
N VAL A 646 3.57 18.05 -28.29
CA VAL A 646 4.07 19.19 -27.50
C VAL A 646 5.59 19.17 -27.53
N SER A 647 6.21 18.05 -27.19
CA SER A 647 7.66 17.89 -27.24
C SER A 647 8.09 16.44 -27.48
N THR A 648 9.32 16.28 -27.98
CA THR A 648 9.96 14.98 -28.19
C THR A 648 11.40 15.00 -27.72
N MET A 649 11.90 13.86 -27.23
CA MET A 649 13.28 13.70 -26.79
C MET A 649 13.88 12.44 -27.42
N GLY A 650 14.84 12.62 -28.32
CA GLY A 650 15.65 11.54 -28.87
C GLY A 650 16.73 11.10 -27.88
N VAL A 651 16.98 9.80 -27.82
CA VAL A 651 18.08 9.20 -27.07
C VAL A 651 18.97 8.45 -28.06
N SER A 652 20.20 8.92 -28.24
CA SER A 652 21.16 8.38 -29.22
C SER A 652 22.58 8.43 -28.70
N ALA A 653 23.36 7.37 -28.92
CA ALA A 653 24.78 7.33 -28.57
C ALA A 653 25.65 8.20 -29.50
#